data_AF-A0A4U6D7Y2-F1
#
_entry.id   AF-A0A4U6D7Y2-F1
#
_cell.length_a   1.000
_cell.length_b   1.000
_cell.length_c   1.000
_cell.angle_alpha   90.00
_cell.angle_beta   90.00
_cell.angle_gamma   90.00
#
_symmetry.space_group_name_H-M   'P 1'
#
loop_
_entity.id
_entity.type
_entity.pdbx_description
1 polymer ?
#
loop_
_entity_poly.entity_id
_entity_poly.type
_entity_poly.pdbx_seq_one_letter_code
_entity_poly.pdbx_strand_id
1 'polypeptide(L)'
;MRNRSILIIFLFFSILHQVGAQTGTGVKGIIKTQKGEPLPFAAIVVKGTEISTISNEEGKYQLDLKPGYYEVIFQYLGFKTGQRSLTIENKMETFDLTMEEQAYNLGEVRIGNKGEDPAYTIMRRAIAKSRYHFLQVESYTAKAYSKSSFVITDLPLEFLYKKELKEIEKESNFKKGVPILNESVSEVTFRQPNSYKQRVIAARNSQDNNFANANQYFLTSFYQPEVVKAVSPLSPRAFAYYKFEYEGSFRENGVEINKIKVTPRSYGEGVYKGTIYITENLWSIYSLNLQTVNTGFNIEIKQVYSPVQGVWMPTNQQFHVNGGIYGIKGKGDLVISQTFSKLKVNPAFQADIVVVDGKKEKEEAKKVGLSNREIKTQKLEEVVSKQKEFSAKNLKKLMKEYEKQDLKKKEEKGEDIDLNFTRNDSTSVDSMANRRSMAFWDSIRSVPLTIAEVKSYTRLDSLVIIKEGTQEQRDSLKVSKADTTKKKSGGGFGNSIGDIFTGHTFRLGKKSPWQLEYVSPLYGLQVNTVEGWVLNGGGLKLRYRKGAQPKKNSDEIHISNNGVKRITVLDQGTWTFSGLTRYSFAREKLFATGGVDYAWKRNLLNFSGGKTVSQFNPENPMHPILNSLTTLFLERNFIKIYEKNFVRLDFKTNQKNEHFELKANVEYADRQPLSNLGKTNPYRWIDWNKRSFTSNDPFNSELTNDSETATVNMQPHQALTVGLSAYYKPWQKYKIRKGKTTFYDDDSPKLSATYRKGIKNAFGSDVDFDFVQVGISHGFDIGIRSKLSYKVAAGAFLNDNAVQFPDFQHFAGNQFFFQYGDPVGTFRMLDYYRYSTSKRFVEAHALAELRKFLLTQITWFRVLGIKENFFAHYLATPDSNNYGELGYALDVGIRFPFRVEVANSFEGFKYKHTVFRIGTTMNFSLGKK
;
A
#
# COMPACT_ATOMS: atom_id res chain seq x y z
N MET A 1 21.44 44.70 66.55
CA MET A 1 21.64 43.53 65.65
C MET A 1 20.61 43.48 64.50
N ARG A 2 20.28 44.62 63.84
CA ARG A 2 19.23 44.66 62.79
C ARG A 2 19.74 44.97 61.37
N ASN A 3 21.03 45.28 61.23
CA ASN A 3 21.65 45.66 59.94
C ASN A 3 22.60 44.60 59.34
N ARG A 4 22.85 43.46 60.02
CA ARG A 4 23.69 42.37 59.47
C ARG A 4 22.90 41.36 58.63
N SER A 5 21.60 41.19 58.88
CA SER A 5 20.76 40.23 58.15
C SER A 5 20.34 40.73 56.76
N ILE A 6 20.24 42.05 56.56
CA ILE A 6 19.89 42.66 55.26
C ILE A 6 21.08 42.60 54.29
N LEU A 7 22.32 42.72 54.81
CA LEU A 7 23.52 42.63 54.00
C LEU A 7 23.76 41.20 53.47
N ILE A 8 23.40 40.17 54.25
CA ILE A 8 23.51 38.76 53.83
C ILE A 8 22.44 38.40 52.78
N ILE A 9 21.24 38.97 52.87
CA ILE A 9 20.18 38.77 51.86
C ILE A 9 20.52 39.49 50.55
N PHE A 10 21.18 40.66 50.59
CA PHE A 10 21.68 41.35 49.40
C PHE A 10 22.91 40.67 48.78
N LEU A 11 23.79 40.06 49.58
CA LEU A 11 24.91 39.24 49.09
C LEU A 11 24.43 37.92 48.46
N PHE A 12 23.34 37.33 48.97
CA PHE A 12 22.74 36.13 48.39
C PHE A 12 22.02 36.41 47.07
N PHE A 13 21.41 37.60 46.92
CA PHE A 13 20.76 38.02 45.67
C PHE A 13 21.74 38.40 44.55
N SER A 14 22.95 38.85 44.90
CA SER A 14 24.00 39.19 43.93
C SER A 14 24.78 37.96 43.42
N ILE A 15 24.82 36.86 44.18
CA ILE A 15 25.37 35.57 43.71
C ILE A 15 24.40 34.83 42.77
N LEU A 16 23.09 35.11 42.85
CA LEU A 16 22.07 34.53 41.96
C LEU A 16 22.00 35.18 40.56
N HIS A 17 22.67 36.31 40.33
CA HIS A 17 22.75 36.97 39.01
C HIS A 17 23.93 36.48 38.13
N GLN A 18 24.72 35.50 38.59
CA GLN A 18 25.81 34.89 37.83
C GLN A 18 25.54 33.45 37.36
N VAL A 19 24.28 33.05 37.24
CA VAL A 19 23.94 31.98 36.27
C VAL A 19 23.97 32.63 34.89
N GLY A 20 25.19 32.88 34.40
CA GLY A 20 25.42 33.33 33.05
C GLY A 20 24.75 32.37 32.09
N ALA A 21 23.92 32.91 31.21
CA ALA A 21 23.61 32.28 29.95
C ALA A 21 24.95 31.80 29.36
N GLN A 22 25.14 30.49 29.22
CA GLN A 22 26.19 29.99 28.34
C GLN A 22 25.78 30.45 26.94
N THR A 23 26.28 31.61 26.52
CA THR A 23 26.22 32.01 25.13
C THR A 23 27.00 30.96 24.35
N GLY A 24 26.31 30.23 23.47
CA GLY A 24 26.93 29.20 22.65
C GLY A 24 28.17 29.76 21.93
N THR A 25 29.23 28.97 21.87
CA THR A 25 30.44 29.24 21.09
C THR A 25 30.30 28.62 19.70
N GLY A 26 30.68 29.35 18.65
CA GLY A 26 30.55 28.86 17.28
C GLY A 26 30.28 29.94 16.24
N VAL A 27 29.66 29.56 15.12
CA VAL A 27 29.30 30.47 14.02
C VAL A 27 27.84 30.32 13.62
N LYS A 28 27.17 31.44 13.35
CA LYS A 28 25.83 31.51 12.76
C LYS A 28 25.80 32.46 11.57
N GLY A 29 24.79 32.39 10.72
CA GLY A 29 24.64 33.34 9.61
C GLY A 29 23.56 32.94 8.63
N ILE A 30 23.52 33.62 7.49
CA ILE A 30 22.58 33.37 6.40
C ILE A 30 23.35 33.07 5.12
N ILE A 31 22.95 32.01 4.42
CA ILE A 31 23.48 31.66 3.10
C ILE A 31 22.49 32.16 2.04
N LYS A 32 22.98 32.95 1.09
CA LYS A 32 22.16 33.59 0.05
C LYS A 32 22.78 33.43 -1.34
N THR A 33 21.97 33.61 -2.36
CA THR A 33 22.42 33.81 -3.74
C THR A 33 22.93 35.23 -3.96
N GLN A 34 23.61 35.50 -5.07
CA GLN A 34 23.98 36.86 -5.47
C GLN A 34 22.77 37.81 -5.63
N LYS A 35 21.57 37.26 -5.86
CA LYS A 35 20.30 38.02 -5.94
C LYS A 35 19.67 38.30 -4.58
N GLY A 36 20.31 37.85 -3.49
CA GLY A 36 19.82 38.02 -2.12
C GLY A 36 18.77 36.99 -1.67
N GLU A 37 18.42 36.02 -2.52
CA GLU A 37 17.49 34.95 -2.18
C GLU A 37 18.15 33.97 -1.19
N PRO A 38 17.44 33.51 -0.14
CA PRO A 38 18.00 32.53 0.78
C PRO A 38 18.25 31.20 0.08
N LEU A 39 19.33 30.50 0.47
CA LEU A 39 19.63 29.15 0.03
C LEU A 39 19.22 28.14 1.11
N PRO A 40 18.01 27.57 1.01
CA PRO A 40 17.48 26.69 2.03
C PRO A 40 18.12 25.31 1.94
N PHE A 41 18.55 24.79 3.09
CA PHE A 41 19.15 23.46 3.24
C PHE A 41 20.54 23.29 2.60
N ALA A 42 21.31 24.36 2.52
CA ALA A 42 22.72 24.32 2.21
C ALA A 42 23.50 23.57 3.28
N ALA A 43 24.42 22.68 2.87
CA ALA A 43 25.25 21.93 3.78
C ALA A 43 26.48 22.75 4.18
N ILE A 44 26.80 22.77 5.46
CA ILE A 44 27.94 23.47 6.04
C ILE A 44 28.74 22.44 6.83
N VAL A 45 29.97 22.16 6.41
CA VAL A 45 30.80 21.06 6.91
C VAL A 45 32.14 21.61 7.37
N VAL A 46 32.59 21.22 8.56
CA VAL A 46 33.93 21.54 9.04
C VAL A 46 34.90 20.48 8.52
N LYS A 47 35.81 20.90 7.64
CA LYS A 47 36.72 20.02 6.93
C LYS A 47 37.55 19.17 7.91
N GLY A 48 37.67 17.88 7.61
CA GLY A 48 38.43 16.94 8.43
C GLY A 48 37.75 16.51 9.73
N THR A 49 36.51 16.95 9.99
CA THR A 49 35.73 16.56 11.17
C THR A 49 34.36 16.01 10.77
N GLU A 50 33.66 15.42 11.74
CA GLU A 50 32.27 14.98 11.57
C GLU A 50 31.25 16.12 11.85
N ILE A 51 31.73 17.33 12.19
CA ILE A 51 30.88 18.45 12.57
C ILE A 51 30.30 19.11 11.31
N SER A 52 28.96 19.12 11.22
CA SER A 52 28.24 19.75 10.12
C SER A 52 26.87 20.24 10.56
N THR A 53 26.34 21.22 9.83
CA THR A 53 24.97 21.76 9.98
C THR A 53 24.40 22.04 8.59
N ILE A 54 23.12 22.38 8.53
CA ILE A 54 22.36 22.64 7.32
C ILE A 54 21.54 23.91 7.54
N SER A 55 21.44 24.79 6.54
CA SER A 55 20.60 25.98 6.64
C SER A 55 19.09 25.63 6.66
N ASN A 56 18.24 26.43 7.30
CA ASN A 56 16.79 26.21 7.27
C ASN A 56 16.13 26.81 6.01
N GLU A 57 14.79 26.77 5.93
CA GLU A 57 14.00 27.36 4.82
C GLU A 57 14.29 28.84 4.54
N GLU A 58 14.80 29.58 5.53
CA GLU A 58 15.15 30.99 5.43
C GLU A 58 16.65 31.21 5.14
N GLY A 59 17.40 30.14 4.86
CA GLY A 59 18.85 30.18 4.60
C GLY A 59 19.70 30.40 5.86
N LYS A 60 19.10 30.44 7.05
CA LYS A 60 19.83 30.63 8.32
C LYS A 60 20.50 29.33 8.77
N TYR A 61 21.72 29.42 9.28
CA TYR A 61 22.45 28.30 9.85
C TYR A 61 23.11 28.68 11.19
N GLN A 62 23.41 27.66 11.99
CA GLN A 62 24.20 27.76 13.21
C GLN A 62 25.03 26.49 13.39
N LEU A 63 26.29 26.64 13.77
CA LEU A 63 27.27 25.59 13.93
C LEU A 63 28.03 25.85 15.23
N ASP A 64 27.74 25.05 16.25
CA ASP A 64 28.39 25.17 17.55
C ASP A 64 29.82 24.60 17.47
N LEU A 65 30.82 25.43 17.76
CA LEU A 65 32.23 25.09 17.66
C LEU A 65 32.96 25.53 18.92
N LYS A 66 33.91 24.69 19.35
CA LYS A 66 34.86 25.11 20.39
C LYS A 66 35.77 26.21 19.83
N PRO A 67 36.38 27.04 20.69
CA PRO A 67 37.37 28.00 20.24
C PRO A 67 38.50 27.31 19.46
N GLY A 68 38.86 27.85 18.31
CA GLY A 68 39.84 27.25 17.41
C GLY A 68 39.76 27.76 15.97
N TYR A 69 40.68 27.29 15.14
CA TYR A 69 40.73 27.60 13.72
C TYR A 69 40.13 26.46 12.90
N TYR A 70 39.17 26.76 12.04
CA TYR A 70 38.44 25.78 11.25
C TYR A 70 38.36 26.18 9.78
N GLU A 71 38.53 25.21 8.89
CA GLU A 71 38.13 25.36 7.49
C GLU A 71 36.70 24.87 7.32
N VAL A 72 35.78 25.78 6.98
CA VAL A 72 34.36 25.49 6.80
C VAL A 72 34.02 25.49 5.31
N ILE A 73 33.38 24.40 4.89
CA ILE A 73 32.97 24.12 3.52
C ILE A 73 31.46 24.31 3.42
N PHE A 74 31.02 25.12 2.47
CA PHE A 74 29.62 25.41 2.19
C PHE A 74 29.24 24.83 0.83
N GLN A 75 28.25 23.95 0.80
CA GLN A 75 27.83 23.21 -0.39
C GLN A 75 26.34 23.40 -0.65
N TYR A 76 26.01 23.72 -1.90
CA TYR A 76 24.64 23.80 -2.38
C TYR A 76 24.56 23.27 -3.80
N LEU A 77 23.46 22.57 -4.12
CA LEU A 77 23.28 22.02 -5.44
C LEU A 77 23.18 23.15 -6.49
N GLY A 78 24.10 23.14 -7.47
CA GLY A 78 24.15 24.14 -8.54
C GLY A 78 25.01 25.37 -8.24
N PHE A 79 25.73 25.37 -7.11
CA PHE A 79 26.63 26.46 -6.71
C PHE A 79 28.04 25.91 -6.51
N LYS A 80 29.05 26.76 -6.69
CA LYS A 80 30.43 26.40 -6.38
C LYS A 80 30.56 26.12 -4.89
N THR A 81 31.27 25.06 -4.53
CA THR A 81 31.63 24.83 -3.13
C THR A 81 32.45 26.00 -2.59
N GLY A 82 31.93 26.66 -1.55
CA GLY A 82 32.64 27.72 -0.85
C GLY A 82 33.51 27.12 0.25
N GLN A 83 34.78 27.54 0.35
CA GLN A 83 35.65 27.18 1.47
C GLN A 83 36.14 28.46 2.15
N ARG A 84 35.96 28.55 3.47
CA ARG A 84 36.33 29.72 4.27
C ARG A 84 36.99 29.28 5.57
N SER A 85 38.09 29.93 5.90
CA SER A 85 38.74 29.78 7.19
C SER A 85 38.08 30.69 8.21
N LEU A 86 37.64 30.12 9.33
CA LEU A 86 36.98 30.84 10.41
C LEU A 86 37.74 30.59 11.72
N THR A 87 38.02 31.66 12.46
CA THR A 87 38.54 31.61 13.82
C THR A 87 37.38 31.80 14.78
N ILE A 88 37.14 30.82 15.64
CA ILE A 88 36.06 30.84 16.63
C ILE A 88 36.65 31.25 17.98
N GLU A 89 36.10 32.30 18.58
CA GLU A 89 36.43 32.75 19.94
C GLU A 89 35.44 32.17 20.97
N ASN A 90 35.50 32.64 22.21
CA ASN A 90 34.54 32.30 23.27
C ASN A 90 33.16 33.01 23.11
N LYS A 91 32.68 33.19 21.87
CA LYS A 91 31.36 33.77 21.54
C LYS A 91 30.78 33.16 20.25
N MET A 92 29.52 33.46 19.96
CA MET A 92 28.87 33.10 18.70
C MET A 92 29.16 34.16 17.63
N GLU A 93 30.01 33.83 16.65
CA GLU A 93 30.34 34.69 15.52
C GLU A 93 29.22 34.71 14.48
N THR A 94 29.05 35.83 13.78
CA THR A 94 28.11 35.94 12.65
C THR A 94 28.87 36.00 11.33
N PHE A 95 28.56 35.08 10.41
CA PHE A 95 29.17 34.99 9.09
C PHE A 95 28.09 34.74 8.03
N ASP A 96 27.74 35.77 7.26
CA ASP A 96 26.83 35.61 6.14
C ASP A 96 27.62 35.24 4.88
N LEU A 97 27.14 34.26 4.12
CA LEU A 97 27.79 33.78 2.91
C LEU A 97 26.91 34.01 1.69
N THR A 98 27.49 34.62 0.66
CA THR A 98 26.90 34.64 -0.68
C THR A 98 27.58 33.58 -1.53
N MET A 99 26.82 32.60 -2.02
CA MET A 99 27.35 31.54 -2.89
C MET A 99 27.30 31.95 -4.37
N GLU A 100 28.34 31.59 -5.11
CA GLU A 100 28.40 31.77 -6.56
C GLU A 100 27.75 30.60 -7.29
N GLU A 101 26.92 30.90 -8.30
CA GLU A 101 26.36 29.88 -9.18
C GLU A 101 27.48 29.10 -9.90
N GLN A 102 27.29 27.79 -10.05
CA GLN A 102 28.24 26.94 -10.74
C GLN A 102 28.17 27.23 -12.24
N ALA A 103 29.23 27.79 -12.81
CA ALA A 103 29.39 27.85 -14.25
C ALA A 103 29.62 26.43 -14.79
N TYR A 104 28.87 26.07 -15.83
CA TYR A 104 29.00 24.81 -16.53
C TYR A 104 29.77 25.02 -17.82
N ASN A 105 30.76 24.18 -18.06
CA ASN A 105 31.40 24.08 -19.36
C ASN A 105 30.44 23.29 -20.26
N LEU A 106 29.81 24.00 -21.19
CA LEU A 106 29.18 23.36 -22.34
C LEU A 106 30.33 22.87 -23.21
N GLY A 107 30.77 21.63 -22.97
CA GLY A 107 31.76 21.00 -23.84
C GLY A 107 31.32 21.13 -25.29
N GLU A 108 32.28 21.35 -26.19
CA GLU A 108 32.06 21.31 -27.63
C GLU A 108 31.32 19.99 -27.92
N VAL A 109 30.03 20.06 -28.23
CA VAL A 109 29.20 18.88 -28.48
C VAL A 109 29.73 18.29 -29.78
N ARG A 110 30.79 17.50 -29.69
CA ARG A 110 31.26 16.64 -30.77
C ARG A 110 30.24 15.54 -30.89
N ILE A 111 29.14 15.90 -31.56
CA ILE A 111 28.23 14.96 -32.16
C ILE A 111 29.14 14.08 -33.03
N GLY A 112 29.55 12.92 -32.50
CA GLY A 112 30.26 11.95 -33.31
C GLY A 112 29.40 11.59 -34.53
N ASN A 113 29.97 10.92 -35.52
CA ASN A 113 29.35 10.61 -36.83
C ASN A 113 27.92 10.00 -36.83
N LYS A 114 27.30 9.75 -35.66
CA LYS A 114 25.97 9.16 -35.45
C LYS A 114 24.93 10.04 -34.74
N GLY A 115 25.18 11.31 -34.40
CA GLY A 115 24.08 12.20 -33.95
C GLY A 115 23.58 12.04 -32.50
N GLU A 116 24.15 11.16 -31.67
CA GLU A 116 23.61 10.86 -30.32
C GLU A 116 24.18 11.79 -29.24
N ASP A 117 23.30 12.36 -28.41
CA ASP A 117 23.66 13.21 -27.26
C ASP A 117 24.60 12.47 -26.28
N PRO A 118 25.71 13.10 -25.84
CA PRO A 118 26.68 12.50 -24.90
C PRO A 118 26.06 11.90 -23.63
N ALA A 119 24.95 12.46 -23.14
CA ALA A 119 24.25 11.98 -21.96
C ALA A 119 23.85 10.50 -22.09
N TYR A 120 23.54 10.02 -23.29
CA TYR A 120 23.19 8.61 -23.49
C TYR A 120 24.35 7.65 -23.23
N THR A 121 25.58 8.02 -23.60
CA THR A 121 26.77 7.21 -23.29
C THR A 121 27.06 7.23 -21.79
N ILE A 122 27.03 8.41 -21.16
CA ILE A 122 27.24 8.55 -19.71
C ILE A 122 26.20 7.73 -18.94
N MET A 123 24.92 7.85 -19.30
CA MET A 123 23.85 7.10 -18.66
C MET A 123 23.95 5.59 -18.91
N ARG A 124 24.40 5.13 -20.08
CA ARG A 124 24.63 3.68 -20.31
C ARG A 124 25.69 3.12 -19.37
N ARG A 125 26.79 3.86 -19.17
CA ARG A 125 27.87 3.48 -18.24
C ARG A 125 27.39 3.53 -16.79
N ALA A 126 26.68 4.59 -16.40
CA ALA A 126 26.09 4.73 -15.06
C ALA A 126 25.05 3.66 -14.75
N ILE A 127 24.13 3.33 -15.68
CA ILE A 127 23.15 2.25 -15.53
C ILE A 127 23.85 0.89 -15.37
N ALA A 128 24.92 0.64 -16.13
CA ALA A 128 25.69 -0.59 -16.01
C ALA A 128 26.41 -0.71 -14.66
N LYS A 129 26.96 0.40 -14.14
CA LYS A 129 27.59 0.51 -12.81
C LYS A 129 26.60 0.66 -11.66
N SER A 130 25.31 0.91 -11.93
CA SER A 130 24.31 1.10 -10.88
C SER A 130 24.23 -0.09 -9.91
N ARG A 131 24.17 -1.32 -10.45
CA ARG A 131 24.12 -2.51 -9.58
C ARG A 131 25.46 -2.75 -8.85
N TYR A 132 26.57 -2.40 -9.48
CA TYR A 132 27.91 -2.44 -8.87
C TYR A 132 27.99 -1.52 -7.65
N HIS A 133 27.64 -0.23 -7.80
CA HIS A 133 27.66 0.75 -6.72
C HIS A 133 26.68 0.39 -5.58
N PHE A 134 25.54 -0.22 -5.90
CA PHE A 134 24.63 -0.74 -4.88
C PHE A 134 25.23 -1.89 -4.06
N LEU A 135 25.98 -2.80 -4.68
CA LEU A 135 26.57 -3.99 -4.03
C LEU A 135 27.95 -3.72 -3.40
N GLN A 136 28.63 -2.64 -3.80
CA GLN A 136 29.94 -2.24 -3.30
C GLN A 136 29.93 -1.98 -1.78
N VAL A 137 28.80 -1.53 -1.24
CA VAL A 137 28.63 -1.29 0.20
C VAL A 137 28.10 -2.56 0.86
N GLU A 138 28.93 -3.23 1.67
CA GLU A 138 28.53 -4.44 2.40
C GLU A 138 27.71 -4.10 3.66
N SER A 139 28.18 -3.13 4.44
CA SER A 139 27.51 -2.62 5.63
C SER A 139 28.00 -1.23 6.02
N TYR A 140 27.20 -0.48 6.76
CA TYR A 140 27.64 0.75 7.43
C TYR A 140 26.83 1.00 8.70
N THR A 141 27.35 1.83 9.58
CA THR A 141 26.58 2.53 10.62
C THR A 141 26.52 4.01 10.24
N ALA A 142 25.40 4.67 10.46
CA ALA A 142 25.27 6.10 10.20
C ALA A 142 24.52 6.75 11.36
N LYS A 143 25.03 7.88 11.84
CA LYS A 143 24.26 8.75 12.74
C LYS A 143 23.46 9.70 11.86
N ALA A 144 22.16 9.72 12.06
CA ALA A 144 21.24 10.46 11.21
C ALA A 144 20.37 11.41 12.03
N TYR A 145 20.39 12.67 11.66
CA TYR A 145 19.42 13.67 12.10
C TYR A 145 18.35 13.79 11.02
N SER A 146 17.09 13.66 11.40
CA SER A 146 15.95 13.83 10.50
C SER A 146 14.96 14.82 11.09
N LYS A 147 14.46 15.72 10.24
CA LYS A 147 13.42 16.68 10.58
C LYS A 147 12.36 16.64 9.49
N SER A 148 11.10 16.50 9.88
CA SER A 148 9.98 16.65 8.97
C SER A 148 8.96 17.63 9.49
N SER A 149 8.41 18.44 8.59
CA SER A 149 7.31 19.37 8.83
C SER A 149 6.20 19.08 7.83
N PHE A 150 4.98 18.80 8.28
CA PHE A 150 3.83 18.57 7.41
C PHE A 150 2.67 19.48 7.79
N VAL A 151 2.06 20.11 6.78
CA VAL A 151 0.93 21.01 6.95
C VAL A 151 -0.21 20.57 6.02
N ILE A 152 -1.37 20.28 6.60
CA ILE A 152 -2.61 20.17 5.83
C ILE A 152 -3.17 21.58 5.67
N THR A 153 -3.17 22.08 4.43
CA THR A 153 -3.58 23.45 4.10
C THR A 153 -5.06 23.55 3.82
N ASP A 154 -5.67 22.50 3.27
CA ASP A 154 -7.09 22.49 2.90
C ASP A 154 -7.73 21.11 3.09
N LEU A 155 -9.00 21.11 3.53
CA LEU A 155 -9.81 19.92 3.79
C LEU A 155 -11.24 20.15 3.26
N PRO A 156 -11.70 19.40 2.24
CA PRO A 156 -13.02 19.58 1.67
C PRO A 156 -14.10 19.04 2.61
N LEU A 157 -15.31 19.61 2.52
CA LEU A 157 -16.49 19.19 3.30
C LEU A 157 -16.25 19.15 4.82
N GLU A 158 -15.40 20.04 5.34
CA GLU A 158 -15.04 20.10 6.76
C GLU A 158 -16.28 20.11 7.69
N PHE A 159 -17.40 20.68 7.21
CA PHE A 159 -18.67 20.72 7.94
C PHE A 159 -19.23 19.35 8.32
N LEU A 160 -18.97 18.29 7.54
CA LEU A 160 -19.41 16.93 7.84
C LEU A 160 -18.66 16.31 9.03
N TYR A 161 -17.46 16.80 9.33
CA TYR A 161 -16.54 16.19 10.30
C TYR A 161 -16.08 17.16 11.40
N LYS A 162 -16.82 18.25 11.61
CA LYS A 162 -16.45 19.29 12.59
C LYS A 162 -16.30 18.75 14.01
N LYS A 163 -17.09 17.74 14.40
CA LYS A 163 -17.04 17.16 15.75
C LYS A 163 -15.78 16.31 15.90
N GLU A 164 -15.53 15.44 14.94
CA GLU A 164 -14.37 14.57 14.85
C GLU A 164 -13.08 15.39 14.79
N LEU A 165 -13.04 16.47 13.99
CA LEU A 165 -11.86 17.34 13.92
C LEU A 165 -11.56 18.04 15.26
N LYS A 166 -12.60 18.44 16.02
CA LYS A 166 -12.43 19.00 17.37
C LYS A 166 -11.96 17.95 18.38
N GLU A 167 -12.40 16.71 18.25
CA GLU A 167 -11.92 15.59 19.07
C GLU A 167 -10.45 15.28 18.76
N ILE A 168 -10.12 15.15 17.47
CA ILE A 168 -8.75 14.96 16.97
C ILE A 168 -7.84 16.10 17.42
N GLU A 169 -8.29 17.36 17.40
CA GLU A 169 -7.50 18.50 17.89
C GLU A 169 -7.18 18.39 19.39
N LYS A 170 -8.12 17.92 20.22
CA LYS A 170 -7.91 17.73 21.67
C LYS A 170 -7.02 16.53 21.98
N GLU A 171 -7.18 15.46 21.21
CA GLU A 171 -6.46 14.21 21.43
C GLU A 171 -5.03 14.26 20.90
N SER A 172 -4.85 14.78 19.68
CA SER A 172 -3.59 14.69 18.91
C SER A 172 -2.93 16.04 18.63
N ASN A 173 -3.44 17.16 19.17
CA ASN A 173 -2.95 18.52 18.88
C ASN A 173 -2.90 18.85 17.36
N PHE A 174 -3.65 18.12 16.54
CA PHE A 174 -3.77 18.40 15.11
C PHE A 174 -4.66 19.62 14.89
N LYS A 175 -4.20 20.56 14.06
CA LYS A 175 -5.04 21.66 13.57
C LYS A 175 -4.69 21.98 12.12
N LYS A 176 -5.70 22.15 11.28
CA LYS A 176 -5.54 22.62 9.90
C LYS A 176 -4.70 23.90 9.87
N GLY A 177 -3.72 23.95 8.96
CA GLY A 177 -2.81 25.09 8.80
C GLY A 177 -1.67 25.19 9.81
N VAL A 178 -1.60 24.32 10.82
CA VAL A 178 -0.51 24.28 11.80
C VAL A 178 0.48 23.16 11.42
N PRO A 179 1.80 23.42 11.37
CA PRO A 179 2.78 22.39 11.02
C PRO A 179 2.90 21.32 12.10
N ILE A 180 2.84 20.07 11.67
CA ILE A 180 3.17 18.88 12.43
C ILE A 180 4.65 18.63 12.25
N LEU A 181 5.41 18.72 13.34
CA LEU A 181 6.84 18.48 13.35
C LEU A 181 7.18 17.13 13.93
N ASN A 182 8.19 16.51 13.32
CA ASN A 182 8.86 15.35 13.86
C ASN A 182 10.37 15.53 13.68
N GLU A 183 11.10 15.58 14.78
CA GLU A 183 12.55 15.53 14.81
C GLU A 183 13.00 14.21 15.41
N SER A 184 14.01 13.58 14.80
CA SER A 184 14.60 12.35 15.33
C SER A 184 16.10 12.28 15.06
N VAL A 185 16.83 11.84 16.08
CA VAL A 185 18.22 11.40 15.96
C VAL A 185 18.28 9.90 16.12
N SER A 186 18.78 9.24 15.09
CA SER A 186 18.84 7.79 15.01
C SER A 186 20.22 7.31 14.61
N GLU A 187 20.62 6.17 15.14
CA GLU A 187 21.74 5.39 14.62
C GLU A 187 21.18 4.31 13.70
N VAL A 188 21.60 4.32 12.44
CA VAL A 188 21.10 3.41 11.41
C VAL A 188 22.22 2.50 10.97
N THR A 189 22.00 1.19 11.09
CA THR A 189 22.93 0.17 10.61
C THR A 189 22.34 -0.49 9.38
N PHE A 190 23.08 -0.49 8.28
CA PHE A 190 22.75 -1.22 7.06
C PHE A 190 23.64 -2.46 6.93
N ARG A 191 23.07 -3.55 6.42
CA ARG A 191 23.80 -4.74 5.96
C ARG A 191 23.13 -5.33 4.73
N GLN A 192 23.93 -5.70 3.73
CA GLN A 192 23.46 -6.46 2.56
C GLN A 192 22.76 -7.77 2.99
N PRO A 193 21.71 -8.23 2.29
CA PRO A 193 21.21 -7.70 1.01
C PRO A 193 20.23 -6.51 1.12
N ASN A 194 19.51 -6.34 2.24
CA ASN A 194 18.59 -5.20 2.42
C ASN A 194 18.12 -5.01 3.88
N SER A 195 19.04 -5.18 4.85
CA SER A 195 18.73 -5.13 6.28
C SER A 195 19.09 -3.77 6.88
N TYR A 196 18.12 -3.11 7.50
CA TYR A 196 18.27 -1.84 8.19
C TYR A 196 17.81 -1.98 9.64
N LYS A 197 18.69 -1.60 10.56
CA LYS A 197 18.36 -1.47 11.98
C LYS A 197 18.45 0.00 12.36
N GLN A 198 17.37 0.55 12.88
CA GLN A 198 17.30 1.91 13.37
C GLN A 198 17.22 1.89 14.89
N ARG A 199 18.15 2.55 15.57
CA ARG A 199 18.09 2.82 17.01
C ARG A 199 17.80 4.29 17.20
N VAL A 200 16.59 4.62 17.67
CA VAL A 200 16.14 5.98 17.93
C VAL A 200 16.75 6.44 19.25
N ILE A 201 17.70 7.37 19.17
CA ILE A 201 18.42 7.93 20.34
C ILE A 201 17.61 9.07 20.97
N ALA A 202 16.94 9.83 20.12
CA ALA A 202 16.08 10.95 20.48
C ALA A 202 14.95 11.11 19.46
N ALA A 203 13.75 11.41 19.94
CA ALA A 203 12.60 11.74 19.13
C ALA A 203 11.79 12.85 19.81
N ARG A 204 11.29 13.79 19.00
CA ARG A 204 10.40 14.85 19.46
C ARG A 204 9.35 15.09 18.39
N ASN A 205 8.10 15.20 18.80
CA ASN A 205 6.96 15.36 17.90
C ASN A 205 6.03 16.45 18.44
N SER A 206 5.47 17.29 17.58
CA SER A 206 4.62 18.41 18.01
C SER A 206 3.16 18.02 18.30
N GLN A 207 2.78 16.77 18.08
CA GLN A 207 1.45 16.22 18.35
C GLN A 207 1.41 15.37 19.62
N ASP A 208 2.42 14.52 19.83
CA ASP A 208 2.48 13.61 20.95
C ASP A 208 3.92 13.40 21.43
N ASN A 209 4.20 13.77 22.68
CA ASN A 209 5.52 13.61 23.30
C ASN A 209 5.89 12.12 23.55
N ASN A 210 4.91 11.20 23.54
CA ASN A 210 5.17 9.76 23.64
C ASN A 210 5.37 9.09 22.27
N PHE A 211 5.30 9.86 21.18
CA PHE A 211 5.45 9.37 19.82
C PHE A 211 6.93 9.11 19.49
N ALA A 212 7.43 7.93 19.87
CA ALA A 212 8.77 7.47 19.51
C ALA A 212 8.87 6.91 18.07
N ASN A 213 7.89 7.18 17.21
CA ASN A 213 7.95 6.76 15.81
C ASN A 213 8.83 7.76 15.06
N ALA A 214 10.13 7.48 15.06
CA ALA A 214 11.06 8.18 14.18
C ALA A 214 10.51 8.12 12.76
N ASN A 215 10.65 9.22 12.00
CA ASN A 215 10.41 9.21 10.56
C ASN A 215 11.01 7.93 10.00
N GLN A 216 10.17 7.07 9.40
CA GLN A 216 10.63 5.77 8.89
C GLN A 216 11.80 6.07 7.98
N TYR A 217 13.01 5.69 8.39
CA TYR A 217 14.21 6.26 7.82
C TYR A 217 14.28 5.94 6.33
N PHE A 218 13.97 6.90 5.46
CA PHE A 218 13.81 6.69 4.03
C PHE A 218 15.16 6.66 3.31
N LEU A 219 15.96 5.62 3.56
CA LEU A 219 17.09 5.33 2.68
C LEU A 219 16.56 4.85 1.34
N THR A 220 16.55 5.78 0.40
CA THR A 220 16.26 5.52 -1.00
C THR A 220 17.56 5.61 -1.75
N SER A 221 18.10 4.45 -2.14
CA SER A 221 19.25 4.40 -3.04
C SER A 221 18.75 4.47 -4.47
N PHE A 222 19.06 5.55 -5.19
CA PHE A 222 18.75 5.69 -6.61
C PHE A 222 19.49 4.68 -7.51
N TYR A 223 20.42 3.90 -6.96
CA TYR A 223 20.99 2.75 -7.65
C TYR A 223 20.06 1.53 -7.73
N GLN A 224 18.95 1.52 -6.98
CA GLN A 224 17.90 0.53 -7.14
C GLN A 224 17.04 0.82 -8.39
N PRO A 225 16.50 -0.21 -9.06
CA PRO A 225 15.70 -0.01 -10.28
C PRO A 225 14.42 0.81 -10.09
N GLU A 226 13.89 0.86 -8.87
CA GLU A 226 12.68 1.58 -8.50
C GLU A 226 12.87 2.24 -7.13
N VAL A 227 12.50 3.51 -7.03
CA VAL A 227 12.60 4.35 -5.83
C VAL A 227 11.29 5.13 -5.69
N VAL A 228 10.72 5.19 -4.47
CA VAL A 228 9.43 5.88 -4.20
C VAL A 228 8.32 5.51 -5.22
N LYS A 229 8.22 4.21 -5.55
CA LYS A 229 7.27 3.67 -6.54
C LYS A 229 7.39 4.30 -7.93
N ALA A 230 8.60 4.71 -8.31
CA ALA A 230 8.96 5.31 -9.60
C ALA A 230 10.25 4.70 -10.15
N VAL A 231 10.32 4.52 -11.47
CA VAL A 231 11.48 3.89 -12.11
C VAL A 231 12.70 4.81 -11.98
N SER A 232 13.80 4.34 -11.38
CA SER A 232 15.01 5.16 -11.26
C SER A 232 15.58 5.53 -12.65
N PRO A 233 16.14 6.74 -12.85
CA PRO A 233 16.90 7.08 -14.05
C PRO A 233 18.13 6.18 -14.29
N LEU A 234 18.60 5.46 -13.26
CA LEU A 234 19.65 4.44 -13.34
C LEU A 234 19.12 3.00 -13.47
N SER A 235 17.80 2.84 -13.62
CA SER A 235 17.18 1.54 -13.83
C SER A 235 17.68 0.89 -15.12
N PRO A 236 17.81 -0.45 -15.18
CA PRO A 236 18.08 -1.15 -16.44
C PRO A 236 17.04 -0.93 -17.53
N ARG A 237 15.85 -0.39 -17.18
CA ARG A 237 14.76 -0.03 -18.10
C ARG A 237 14.68 1.48 -18.38
N ALA A 238 15.62 2.29 -17.89
CA ALA A 238 15.53 3.75 -17.92
C ALA A 238 15.33 4.34 -19.33
N PHE A 239 16.01 3.84 -20.36
CA PHE A 239 15.86 4.35 -21.74
C PHE A 239 14.46 4.16 -22.34
N ALA A 240 13.68 3.20 -21.84
CA ALA A 240 12.29 3.01 -22.24
C ALA A 240 11.37 4.10 -21.68
N TYR A 241 11.77 4.75 -20.58
CA TYR A 241 10.95 5.72 -19.85
C TYR A 241 11.47 7.16 -19.96
N TYR A 242 12.77 7.37 -20.22
CA TYR A 242 13.42 8.67 -20.19
C TYR A 242 14.09 9.03 -21.52
N LYS A 243 14.13 10.33 -21.78
CA LYS A 243 15.09 11.00 -22.65
C LYS A 243 16.15 11.65 -21.77
N PHE A 244 17.38 11.67 -22.24
CA PHE A 244 18.51 12.27 -21.55
C PHE A 244 19.13 13.34 -22.44
N GLU A 245 19.52 14.45 -21.83
CA GLU A 245 20.14 15.60 -22.50
C GLU A 245 21.33 16.06 -21.65
N TYR A 246 22.47 16.29 -22.30
CA TYR A 246 23.68 16.76 -21.65
C TYR A 246 23.63 18.28 -21.50
N GLU A 247 23.68 18.78 -20.26
CA GLU A 247 23.60 20.23 -19.97
C GLU A 247 24.98 20.83 -19.58
N GLY A 248 26.07 20.08 -19.78
CA GLY A 248 27.44 20.53 -19.50
C GLY A 248 28.13 19.73 -18.38
N SER A 249 29.40 20.07 -18.12
CA SER A 249 30.17 19.53 -17.00
C SER A 249 30.83 20.64 -16.19
N PHE A 250 31.27 20.30 -15.00
CA PHE A 250 32.19 21.13 -14.21
C PHE A 250 33.19 20.21 -13.51
N ARG A 251 34.32 20.79 -13.09
CA ARG A 251 35.37 20.05 -12.39
C ARG A 251 35.42 20.50 -10.94
N GLU A 252 35.43 19.55 -10.01
CA GLU A 252 35.54 19.81 -8.59
C GLU A 252 36.43 18.75 -7.92
N ASN A 253 37.36 19.19 -7.08
CA ASN A 253 38.32 18.31 -6.39
C ASN A 253 39.03 17.31 -7.33
N GLY A 254 39.36 17.76 -8.54
CA GLY A 254 40.03 16.94 -9.56
C GLY A 254 39.12 16.00 -10.37
N VAL A 255 37.85 15.84 -9.97
CA VAL A 255 36.85 14.97 -10.61
C VAL A 255 35.97 15.80 -11.55
N GLU A 256 35.75 15.30 -12.77
CA GLU A 256 34.78 15.89 -13.69
C GLU A 256 33.37 15.36 -13.39
N ILE A 257 32.38 16.27 -13.40
CA ILE A 257 30.99 16.00 -13.02
C ILE A 257 30.09 16.42 -14.17
N ASN A 258 29.35 15.46 -14.71
CA ASN A 258 28.44 15.67 -15.84
C ASN A 258 27.03 15.97 -15.36
N LYS A 259 26.44 17.06 -15.85
CA LYS A 259 25.05 17.43 -15.58
C LYS A 259 24.15 16.84 -16.67
N ILE A 260 23.22 16.00 -16.27
CA ILE A 260 22.31 15.30 -17.19
C ILE A 260 20.87 15.61 -16.82
N LYS A 261 20.13 16.13 -17.78
CA LYS A 261 18.69 16.33 -17.65
C LYS A 261 17.96 15.01 -17.91
N VAL A 262 17.05 14.68 -17.03
CA VAL A 262 16.17 13.52 -17.12
C VAL A 262 14.77 13.99 -17.46
N THR A 263 14.32 13.66 -18.66
CA THR A 263 12.96 14.01 -19.11
C THR A 263 12.15 12.73 -19.36
N PRO A 264 11.05 12.50 -18.64
CA PRO A 264 10.22 11.34 -18.88
C PRO A 264 9.54 11.47 -20.25
N ARG A 265 9.55 10.38 -21.01
CA ARG A 265 8.82 10.29 -22.29
C ARG A 265 7.32 10.51 -22.12
N SER A 266 6.80 10.25 -20.92
CA SER A 266 5.41 10.52 -20.55
C SER A 266 5.33 10.85 -19.06
N TYR A 267 5.28 12.14 -18.74
CA TYR A 267 5.26 12.59 -17.35
C TYR A 267 3.94 12.22 -16.65
N GLY A 268 4.04 11.69 -15.44
CA GLY A 268 2.93 11.22 -14.61
C GLY A 268 3.47 10.48 -13.39
N GLU A 269 2.61 9.70 -12.73
CA GLU A 269 3.06 8.85 -11.62
C GLU A 269 4.07 7.78 -12.06
N GLY A 270 5.04 7.51 -11.20
CA GLY A 270 5.99 6.40 -11.38
C GLY A 270 7.18 6.69 -12.29
N VAL A 271 7.39 7.94 -12.68
CA VAL A 271 8.58 8.41 -13.39
C VAL A 271 9.14 9.70 -12.77
N TYR A 272 10.41 10.00 -13.03
CA TYR A 272 11.10 11.21 -12.59
C TYR A 272 11.28 12.23 -13.72
N LYS A 273 11.30 13.51 -13.39
CA LYS A 273 11.86 14.58 -14.22
C LYS A 273 12.85 15.41 -13.40
N GLY A 274 13.84 16.03 -14.02
CA GLY A 274 14.79 16.90 -13.33
C GLY A 274 16.21 16.70 -13.83
N THR A 275 17.19 16.72 -12.92
CA THR A 275 18.61 16.60 -13.25
C THR A 275 19.31 15.59 -12.34
N ILE A 276 20.30 14.91 -12.90
CA ILE A 276 21.21 14.02 -12.19
C ILE A 276 22.65 14.39 -12.56
N TYR A 277 23.53 14.40 -11.57
CA TYR A 277 24.93 14.71 -11.71
C TYR A 277 25.75 13.45 -11.53
N ILE A 278 26.50 13.06 -12.56
CA ILE A 278 27.25 11.80 -12.60
C ILE A 278 28.75 12.09 -12.69
N THR A 279 29.52 11.45 -11.82
CA THR A 279 30.98 11.54 -11.83
C THR A 279 31.56 10.84 -13.07
N GLU A 280 32.51 11.49 -13.73
CA GLU A 280 33.26 10.90 -14.84
C GLU A 280 34.15 9.75 -14.34
N ASN A 281 34.34 8.72 -15.17
CA ASN A 281 35.09 7.48 -14.89
C ASN A 281 34.53 6.54 -13.81
N LEU A 282 34.04 7.08 -12.69
CA LEU A 282 33.44 6.31 -11.61
C LEU A 282 31.97 5.96 -11.89
N TRP A 283 31.27 6.82 -12.65
CA TRP A 283 29.85 6.69 -12.98
C TRP A 283 28.95 6.58 -11.75
N SER A 284 29.35 7.22 -10.65
CA SER A 284 28.57 7.33 -9.42
C SER A 284 27.71 8.61 -9.44
N ILE A 285 26.67 8.62 -8.61
CA ILE A 285 25.86 9.81 -8.35
C ILE A 285 26.72 10.78 -7.52
N TYR A 286 26.91 11.99 -8.04
CA TYR A 286 27.44 13.12 -7.29
C TYR A 286 26.31 13.86 -6.56
N SER A 287 25.21 14.12 -7.26
CA SER A 287 24.00 14.69 -6.70
C SER A 287 22.81 14.49 -7.65
N LEU A 288 21.60 14.77 -7.18
CA LEU A 288 20.40 14.77 -8.00
C LEU A 288 19.37 15.78 -7.50
N ASN A 289 18.57 16.30 -8.42
CA ASN A 289 17.32 17.00 -8.15
C ASN A 289 16.24 16.40 -9.08
N LEU A 290 15.44 15.50 -8.54
CA LEU A 290 14.42 14.76 -9.28
C LEU A 290 13.05 14.98 -8.66
N GLN A 291 12.07 15.26 -9.51
CA GLN A 291 10.69 15.40 -9.15
C GLN A 291 9.87 14.22 -9.68
N THR A 292 9.01 13.66 -8.83
CA THR A 292 8.00 12.67 -9.20
C THR A 292 6.63 13.10 -8.71
N VAL A 293 5.59 12.43 -9.18
CA VAL A 293 4.23 12.60 -8.70
C VAL A 293 3.76 11.28 -8.10
N ASN A 294 3.09 11.36 -6.96
CA ASN A 294 2.44 10.23 -6.36
C ASN A 294 1.10 10.69 -5.79
N THR A 295 -0.01 10.19 -6.34
CA THR A 295 -1.34 10.40 -5.79
C THR A 295 -1.70 11.89 -5.70
N GLY A 296 -1.47 12.66 -6.77
CA GLY A 296 -1.74 14.11 -6.81
C GLY A 296 -0.75 15.00 -6.03
N PHE A 297 0.19 14.40 -5.29
CA PHE A 297 1.28 15.13 -4.64
C PHE A 297 2.54 15.08 -5.49
N ASN A 298 3.13 16.24 -5.73
CA ASN A 298 4.47 16.35 -6.27
C ASN A 298 5.47 16.11 -5.14
N ILE A 299 6.49 15.32 -5.42
CA ILE A 299 7.60 15.02 -4.52
C ILE A 299 8.87 15.43 -5.24
N GLU A 300 9.52 16.49 -4.79
CA GLU A 300 10.86 16.89 -5.21
C GLU A 300 11.88 16.26 -4.26
N ILE A 301 12.89 15.62 -4.83
CA ILE A 301 13.92 14.87 -4.12
C ILE A 301 15.26 15.46 -4.51
N LYS A 302 15.96 16.04 -3.53
CA LYS A 302 17.35 16.49 -3.68
C LYS A 302 18.25 15.59 -2.84
N GLN A 303 19.32 15.07 -3.43
CA GLN A 303 20.32 14.32 -2.70
C GLN A 303 21.72 14.80 -3.09
N VAL A 304 22.58 14.95 -2.09
CA VAL A 304 24.00 15.27 -2.26
C VAL A 304 24.81 14.09 -1.74
N TYR A 305 25.80 13.68 -2.53
CA TYR A 305 26.70 12.59 -2.19
C TYR A 305 28.09 13.13 -1.87
N SER A 306 28.77 12.45 -0.97
CA SER A 306 30.17 12.75 -0.63
C SER A 306 30.97 11.46 -0.53
N PRO A 307 32.28 11.49 -0.86
CA PRO A 307 33.12 10.31 -0.76
C PRO A 307 33.40 9.94 0.70
N VAL A 308 33.11 8.70 1.07
CA VAL A 308 33.42 8.08 2.37
C VAL A 308 34.24 6.82 2.08
N GLN A 309 35.51 6.80 2.47
CA GLN A 309 36.47 5.72 2.13
C GLN A 309 36.49 5.37 0.62
N GLY A 310 36.43 6.39 -0.25
CA GLY A 310 36.42 6.23 -1.71
C GLY A 310 35.08 5.84 -2.34
N VAL A 311 34.01 5.67 -1.54
CA VAL A 311 32.66 5.37 -2.04
C VAL A 311 31.75 6.59 -1.88
N TRP A 312 31.05 6.96 -2.94
CA TRP A 312 30.10 8.09 -2.91
C TRP A 312 28.82 7.70 -2.18
N MET A 313 28.59 8.30 -1.01
CA MET A 313 27.47 8.02 -0.11
C MET A 313 26.54 9.24 0.05
N PRO A 314 25.21 9.08 0.17
CA PRO A 314 24.28 10.19 0.30
C PRO A 314 24.33 10.78 1.72
N THR A 315 24.95 11.95 1.87
CA THR A 315 25.13 12.63 3.16
C THR A 315 23.97 13.55 3.51
N ASN A 316 23.32 14.13 2.51
CA ASN A 316 22.16 15.01 2.69
C ASN A 316 21.04 14.62 1.73
N GLN A 317 19.81 14.54 2.24
CA GLN A 317 18.61 14.27 1.47
C GLN A 317 17.49 15.22 1.87
N GLN A 318 16.83 15.80 0.89
CA GLN A 318 15.67 16.66 1.05
C GLN A 318 14.50 16.11 0.22
N PHE A 319 13.33 16.07 0.83
CA PHE A 319 12.07 15.73 0.18
C PHE A 319 11.10 16.88 0.41
N HIS A 320 10.75 17.58 -0.66
CA HIS A 320 9.70 18.59 -0.63
C HIS A 320 8.44 18.01 -1.26
N VAL A 321 7.36 17.96 -0.50
CA VAL A 321 6.06 17.43 -0.91
C VAL A 321 5.09 18.58 -0.98
N ASN A 322 4.40 18.73 -2.11
CA ASN A 322 3.32 19.69 -2.24
C ASN A 322 2.23 19.17 -3.16
N GLY A 323 1.03 19.71 -3.01
CA GLY A 323 -0.09 19.42 -3.90
C GLY A 323 -1.32 18.99 -3.13
N GLY A 324 -2.12 18.16 -3.78
CA GLY A 324 -3.39 17.76 -3.22
C GLY A 324 -4.16 16.82 -4.12
N ILE A 325 -5.16 16.18 -3.54
CA ILE A 325 -6.00 15.24 -4.24
C ILE A 325 -7.44 15.36 -3.76
N TYR A 326 -8.38 15.40 -4.71
CA TYR A 326 -9.83 15.49 -4.46
C TYR A 326 -10.21 16.58 -3.44
N GLY A 327 -9.54 17.75 -3.50
CA GLY A 327 -9.78 18.89 -2.61
C GLY A 327 -8.95 18.92 -1.32
N ILE A 328 -8.34 17.80 -0.90
CA ILE A 328 -7.39 17.80 0.22
C ILE A 328 -6.07 18.36 -0.28
N LYS A 329 -5.54 19.40 0.37
CA LYS A 329 -4.24 19.98 0.02
C LYS A 329 -3.29 19.92 1.20
N GLY A 330 -2.03 19.69 0.89
CA GLY A 330 -0.97 19.65 1.89
C GLY A 330 0.37 20.01 1.31
N LYS A 331 1.27 20.40 2.21
CA LYS A 331 2.69 20.57 1.92
C LYS A 331 3.51 19.96 3.05
N GLY A 332 4.73 19.58 2.77
CA GLY A 332 5.66 19.20 3.81
C GLY A 332 7.08 19.04 3.31
N ASP A 333 7.99 19.08 4.25
CA ASP A 333 9.42 19.06 4.02
C ASP A 333 10.02 18.00 4.94
N LEU A 334 10.90 17.16 4.40
CA LEU A 334 11.70 16.19 5.15
C LEU A 334 13.16 16.38 4.78
N VAL A 335 13.99 16.61 5.78
CA VAL A 335 15.44 16.75 5.64
C VAL A 335 16.11 15.65 6.46
N ILE A 336 17.11 15.02 5.86
CA ILE A 336 17.93 13.98 6.49
C ILE A 336 19.40 14.32 6.29
N SER A 337 20.10 14.55 7.40
CA SER A 337 21.55 14.67 7.45
C SER A 337 22.15 13.39 8.04
N GLN A 338 23.20 12.85 7.41
CA GLN A 338 23.80 11.57 7.78
C GLN A 338 25.32 11.65 7.82
N THR A 339 25.88 11.17 8.92
CA THR A 339 27.32 10.94 9.06
C THR A 339 27.57 9.45 9.13
N PHE A 340 28.31 8.92 8.15
CA PHE A 340 28.63 7.49 8.06
C PHE A 340 29.85 7.16 8.93
N SER A 341 29.72 6.13 9.75
CA SER A 341 30.79 5.52 10.55
C SER A 341 30.85 4.01 10.28
N LYS A 342 32.03 3.40 10.45
CA LYS A 342 32.20 1.94 10.26
C LYS A 342 31.71 1.43 8.89
N LEU A 343 31.96 2.18 7.83
CA LEU A 343 31.68 1.72 6.46
C LEU A 343 32.56 0.52 6.13
N LYS A 344 31.95 -0.56 5.63
CA LYS A 344 32.65 -1.74 5.13
C LYS A 344 32.37 -1.89 3.65
N VAL A 345 33.40 -1.65 2.84
CA VAL A 345 33.37 -1.85 1.40
C VAL A 345 33.64 -3.32 1.10
N ASN A 346 32.86 -3.88 0.18
CA ASN A 346 33.03 -5.25 -0.26
C ASN A 346 34.34 -5.38 -1.07
N PRO A 347 35.30 -6.25 -0.65
CA PRO A 347 36.58 -6.40 -1.33
C PRO A 347 36.47 -6.74 -2.82
N ALA A 348 35.38 -7.40 -3.23
CA ALA A 348 35.11 -7.74 -4.62
C ALA A 348 34.87 -6.52 -5.54
N PHE A 349 34.72 -5.32 -4.96
CA PHE A 349 34.33 -4.09 -5.63
C PHE A 349 35.36 -2.95 -5.41
N GLN A 350 36.63 -3.29 -5.23
CA GLN A 350 37.73 -2.32 -5.02
C GLN A 350 38.42 -1.86 -6.32
N ALA A 351 38.24 -2.56 -7.44
CA ALA A 351 38.93 -2.22 -8.69
C ALA A 351 38.22 -1.12 -9.48
N ASP A 352 38.98 -0.20 -10.06
CA ASP A 352 38.50 0.74 -11.07
C ASP A 352 38.13 0.00 -12.35
N ILE A 353 36.87 -0.44 -12.40
CA ILE A 353 36.29 -1.06 -13.60
C ILE A 353 35.90 0.03 -14.59
N VAL A 354 36.45 -0.06 -15.80
CA VAL A 354 36.08 0.78 -16.95
C VAL A 354 34.91 0.13 -17.70
N VAL A 355 33.89 0.92 -18.04
CA VAL A 355 32.71 0.44 -18.76
C VAL A 355 32.71 0.92 -20.21
N VAL A 356 32.82 -0.03 -21.13
CA VAL A 356 32.80 0.24 -22.58
C VAL A 356 31.36 0.29 -23.08
N ASP A 357 31.01 1.34 -23.84
CA ASP A 357 29.68 1.53 -24.40
C ASP A 357 29.54 0.80 -25.74
N GLY A 358 29.07 -0.45 -25.70
CA GLY A 358 28.93 -1.27 -26.90
C GLY A 358 28.00 -0.74 -28.01
N LYS A 359 27.25 0.36 -27.79
CA LYS A 359 26.51 1.03 -28.87
C LYS A 359 27.41 1.96 -29.68
N LYS A 360 28.30 2.70 -29.00
CA LYS A 360 29.23 3.68 -29.59
C LYS A 360 30.56 3.01 -29.98
N GLU A 361 31.10 2.20 -29.08
CA GLU A 361 32.42 1.55 -29.08
C GLU A 361 32.28 0.06 -29.42
N LYS A 362 31.73 -0.28 -30.60
CA LYS A 362 31.39 -1.66 -30.96
C LYS A 362 32.60 -2.61 -31.00
N GLU A 363 33.71 -2.17 -31.58
CA GLU A 363 34.90 -3.02 -31.75
C GLU A 363 35.63 -3.25 -30.42
N GLU A 364 35.77 -2.21 -29.61
CA GLU A 364 36.31 -2.31 -28.25
C GLU A 364 35.42 -3.21 -27.38
N ALA A 365 34.10 -3.06 -27.44
CA ALA A 365 33.16 -3.91 -26.71
C ALA A 365 33.22 -5.39 -27.09
N LYS A 366 33.59 -5.72 -28.34
CA LYS A 366 33.85 -7.10 -28.78
C LYS A 366 35.15 -7.64 -28.19
N LYS A 367 36.22 -6.83 -28.15
CA LYS A 367 37.53 -7.22 -27.58
C LYS A 367 37.44 -7.52 -26.08
N VAL A 368 36.63 -6.77 -25.35
CA VAL A 368 36.41 -6.95 -23.89
C VAL A 368 35.24 -7.92 -23.58
N GLY A 369 34.83 -8.72 -24.56
CA GLY A 369 33.69 -9.64 -24.49
C GLY A 369 33.99 -10.92 -23.71
N LEU A 370 33.16 -11.24 -22.70
CA LEU A 370 33.18 -12.53 -21.99
C LEU A 370 32.07 -13.45 -22.49
N SER A 371 32.35 -14.75 -22.54
CA SER A 371 31.35 -15.79 -22.85
C SER A 371 30.39 -16.00 -21.68
N ASN A 372 29.19 -16.54 -21.97
CA ASN A 372 28.23 -16.89 -20.93
C ASN A 372 28.74 -17.99 -19.98
N ARG A 373 29.68 -18.83 -20.44
CA ARG A 373 30.26 -19.90 -19.62
C ARG A 373 31.18 -19.30 -18.56
N GLU A 374 32.11 -18.43 -18.97
CA GLU A 374 33.04 -17.75 -18.07
C GLU A 374 32.34 -16.95 -16.98
N ILE A 375 31.29 -16.21 -17.34
CA ILE A 375 30.48 -15.42 -16.40
C ILE A 375 29.79 -16.29 -15.34
N LYS A 376 29.41 -17.53 -15.68
CA LYS A 376 28.71 -18.44 -14.75
C LYS A 376 29.67 -19.22 -13.85
N THR A 377 30.88 -19.52 -14.33
CA THR A 377 31.80 -20.44 -13.65
C THR A 377 32.85 -19.74 -12.78
N GLN A 378 33.31 -18.55 -13.15
CA GLN A 378 34.38 -17.85 -12.42
C GLN A 378 33.81 -16.94 -11.33
N LYS A 379 34.59 -16.72 -10.26
CA LYS A 379 34.23 -15.76 -9.21
C LYS A 379 34.44 -14.33 -9.73
N LEU A 380 33.64 -13.38 -9.24
CA LEU A 380 33.71 -11.98 -9.69
C LEU A 380 35.12 -11.40 -9.50
N GLU A 381 35.75 -11.70 -8.37
CA GLU A 381 37.08 -11.22 -8.02
C GLU A 381 38.16 -11.70 -9.00
N GLU A 382 38.04 -12.95 -9.46
CA GLU A 382 38.95 -13.55 -10.45
C GLU A 382 38.76 -12.96 -11.85
N VAL A 383 37.51 -12.63 -12.21
CA VAL A 383 37.20 -12.01 -13.50
C VAL A 383 37.70 -10.57 -13.54
N VAL A 384 37.49 -9.82 -12.47
CA VAL A 384 37.90 -8.40 -12.36
C VAL A 384 39.42 -8.25 -12.23
N SER A 385 40.12 -9.23 -11.65
CA SER A 385 41.59 -9.20 -11.59
C SER A 385 42.25 -9.47 -12.95
N LYS A 386 41.65 -10.33 -13.78
CA LYS A 386 42.14 -10.63 -15.13
C LYS A 386 41.89 -9.51 -16.14
N GLN A 387 40.80 -8.76 -15.96
CA GLN A 387 40.37 -7.75 -16.90
C GLN A 387 39.68 -6.59 -16.17
N LYS A 388 40.14 -5.35 -16.40
CA LYS A 388 39.55 -4.15 -15.78
C LYS A 388 38.45 -3.50 -16.62
N GLU A 389 38.39 -3.81 -17.91
CA GLU A 389 37.43 -3.21 -18.83
C GLU A 389 36.29 -4.18 -19.14
N PHE A 390 35.03 -3.75 -19.05
CA PHE A 390 33.89 -4.59 -19.36
C PHE A 390 32.90 -3.88 -20.26
N SER A 391 32.32 -4.61 -21.21
CA SER A 391 31.11 -4.12 -21.87
C SER A 391 29.98 -3.98 -20.84
N ALA A 392 29.14 -2.96 -20.99
CA ALA A 392 27.97 -2.73 -20.14
C ALA A 392 27.07 -3.99 -19.99
N LYS A 393 26.96 -4.80 -21.06
CA LYS A 393 26.19 -6.04 -21.08
C LYS A 393 26.81 -7.13 -20.21
N ASN A 394 28.14 -7.30 -20.25
CA ASN A 394 28.84 -8.31 -19.48
C ASN A 394 28.86 -7.94 -18.00
N LEU A 395 29.13 -6.67 -17.66
CA LEU A 395 29.08 -6.19 -16.28
C LEU A 395 27.71 -6.47 -15.64
N LYS A 396 26.61 -6.15 -16.35
CA LYS A 396 25.26 -6.44 -15.86
C LYS A 396 25.01 -7.93 -15.60
N LYS A 397 25.51 -8.81 -16.46
CA LYS A 397 25.40 -10.26 -16.28
C LYS A 397 26.24 -10.76 -15.10
N LEU A 398 27.48 -10.26 -14.96
CA LEU A 398 28.36 -10.56 -13.85
C LEU A 398 27.73 -10.19 -12.51
N MET A 399 27.12 -8.99 -12.40
CA MET A 399 26.40 -8.59 -11.18
C MET A 399 25.24 -9.54 -10.86
N LYS A 400 24.45 -9.94 -11.87
CA LYS A 400 23.32 -10.86 -11.67
C LYS A 400 23.78 -12.25 -11.19
N GLU A 401 24.86 -12.78 -11.74
CA GLU A 401 25.40 -14.08 -11.30
C GLU A 401 26.07 -13.98 -9.92
N TYR A 402 26.80 -12.89 -9.63
CA TYR A 402 27.35 -12.63 -8.30
C TYR A 402 26.26 -12.64 -7.22
N GLU A 403 25.16 -11.94 -7.43
CA GLU A 403 24.03 -11.93 -6.49
C GLU A 403 23.41 -13.31 -6.31
N LYS A 404 23.25 -14.07 -7.40
CA LYS A 404 22.73 -15.43 -7.33
C LYS A 404 23.64 -16.34 -6.50
N GLN A 405 24.96 -16.22 -6.66
CA GLN A 405 25.94 -16.96 -5.88
C GLN A 405 25.95 -16.50 -4.41
N ASP A 406 25.88 -15.19 -4.15
CA ASP A 406 25.84 -14.62 -2.80
C ASP A 406 24.57 -15.06 -2.04
N LEU A 407 23.40 -15.02 -2.69
CA LEU A 407 22.14 -15.50 -2.13
C LEU A 407 22.20 -17.00 -1.79
N LYS A 408 22.77 -17.82 -2.66
CA LYS A 408 22.98 -19.26 -2.38
C LYS A 408 23.90 -19.49 -1.19
N LYS A 409 25.03 -18.79 -1.11
CA LYS A 409 25.95 -18.87 0.03
C LYS A 409 25.27 -18.46 1.34
N LYS A 410 24.41 -17.44 1.30
CA LYS A 410 23.62 -17.01 2.45
C LYS A 410 22.57 -18.06 2.85
N GLU A 411 22.01 -18.77 1.88
CA GLU A 411 21.04 -19.86 2.11
C GLU A 411 21.69 -21.03 2.80
N GLU A 412 22.86 -21.46 2.31
CA GLU A 412 23.69 -22.50 2.91
C GLU A 412 24.12 -22.14 4.35
N LYS A 413 24.30 -20.84 4.65
CA LYS A 413 24.62 -20.33 5.98
C LYS A 413 23.40 -20.13 6.89
N GLY A 414 22.18 -20.36 6.39
CA GLY A 414 20.94 -20.16 7.15
C GLY A 414 20.59 -18.69 7.43
N GLU A 415 21.09 -17.74 6.62
CA GLU A 415 20.77 -16.31 6.78
C GLU A 415 19.36 -15.95 6.26
N ASP A 416 18.83 -14.79 6.69
CA ASP A 416 17.56 -14.25 6.20
C ASP A 416 17.65 -13.93 4.69
N ILE A 417 16.78 -14.54 3.88
CA ILE A 417 16.76 -14.38 2.42
C ILE A 417 15.44 -13.81 1.95
N ASP A 418 15.50 -12.88 1.01
CA ASP A 418 14.35 -12.27 0.35
C ASP A 418 14.59 -12.24 -1.16
N LEU A 419 13.85 -13.06 -1.91
CA LEU A 419 14.00 -13.17 -3.37
C LEU A 419 13.46 -11.96 -4.14
N ASN A 420 12.66 -11.09 -3.50
CA ASN A 420 12.23 -9.81 -4.08
C ASN A 420 13.06 -8.62 -3.56
N PHE A 421 14.14 -8.88 -2.80
CA PHE A 421 14.96 -7.85 -2.17
C PHE A 421 14.13 -6.84 -1.35
N THR A 422 13.05 -7.28 -0.69
CA THR A 422 12.21 -6.37 0.09
C THR A 422 12.93 -5.96 1.38
N ARG A 423 12.94 -4.65 1.66
CA ARG A 423 13.62 -4.03 2.79
C ARG A 423 13.26 -4.67 4.14
N ASN A 424 14.25 -4.95 5.01
CA ASN A 424 14.07 -5.44 6.38
C ASN A 424 14.38 -4.33 7.37
N ASP A 425 13.34 -3.69 7.90
CA ASP A 425 13.49 -2.66 8.92
C ASP A 425 13.24 -3.25 10.31
N SER A 426 14.13 -2.93 11.26
CA SER A 426 13.87 -3.10 12.68
C SER A 426 14.16 -1.79 13.42
N THR A 427 13.23 -1.34 14.24
CA THR A 427 13.40 -0.12 15.03
C THR A 427 13.47 -0.46 16.52
N SER A 428 14.48 0.05 17.21
CA SER A 428 14.55 0.08 18.68
C SER A 428 14.55 1.53 19.15
N VAL A 429 13.91 1.80 20.28
CA VAL A 429 13.80 3.14 20.86
C VAL A 429 14.54 3.16 22.18
N ASP A 430 15.43 4.12 22.36
CA ASP A 430 16.12 4.37 23.63
C ASP A 430 15.12 4.81 24.71
N SER A 431 15.27 4.35 25.95
CA SER A 431 14.37 4.72 27.06
C SER A 431 14.33 6.23 27.32
N MET A 432 15.42 6.94 26.97
CA MET A 432 15.52 8.40 27.08
C MET A 432 15.10 9.14 25.81
N ALA A 433 14.68 8.46 24.75
CA ALA A 433 14.46 9.08 23.43
C ALA A 433 13.46 10.24 23.48
N ASN A 434 12.37 10.09 24.23
CA ASN A 434 11.29 11.09 24.34
C ASN A 434 11.48 12.04 25.54
N ARG A 435 12.56 11.87 26.32
CA ARG A 435 12.81 12.61 27.59
C ARG A 435 14.01 13.55 27.49
N ARG A 436 14.43 13.89 26.27
CA ARG A 436 15.59 14.76 26.03
C ARG A 436 15.21 16.23 26.25
N SER A 437 16.09 16.98 26.91
CA SER A 437 15.91 18.42 27.17
C SER A 437 16.03 19.27 25.91
N MET A 438 15.54 20.51 25.95
CA MET A 438 15.72 21.44 24.83
C MET A 438 17.21 21.72 24.54
N ALA A 439 18.04 21.88 25.57
CA ALA A 439 19.49 22.03 25.42
C ALA A 439 20.15 20.85 24.69
N PHE A 440 19.65 19.62 24.90
CA PHE A 440 20.12 18.45 24.14
C PHE A 440 19.75 18.57 22.66
N TRP A 441 18.52 19.00 22.35
CA TRP A 441 18.12 19.23 20.96
C TRP A 441 18.90 20.36 20.31
N ASP A 442 19.11 21.46 21.02
CA ASP A 442 19.85 22.62 20.52
C ASP A 442 21.30 22.24 20.16
N SER A 443 21.94 21.34 20.92
CA SER A 443 23.31 20.88 20.64
C SER A 443 23.47 19.87 19.48
N ILE A 444 22.40 19.17 19.07
CA ILE A 444 22.48 18.15 18.00
C ILE A 444 21.70 18.53 16.74
N ARG A 445 20.88 19.58 16.81
CA ARG A 445 20.01 20.00 15.73
C ARG A 445 20.86 20.52 14.58
N SER A 446 20.85 19.78 13.48
CA SER A 446 21.55 20.19 12.26
C SER A 446 20.77 21.21 11.42
N VAL A 447 19.48 21.46 11.69
CA VAL A 447 18.65 22.40 10.92
C VAL A 447 17.86 23.30 11.88
N PRO A 448 18.07 24.64 11.90
CA PRO A 448 17.33 25.51 12.82
C PRO A 448 15.81 25.49 12.56
N LEU A 449 15.01 25.69 13.61
CA LEU A 449 13.55 25.73 13.51
C LEU A 449 13.06 27.08 12.98
N THR A 450 11.94 27.08 12.25
CA THR A 450 11.25 28.30 11.85
C THR A 450 10.33 28.82 12.97
N ILE A 451 9.86 30.06 12.85
CA ILE A 451 8.95 30.66 13.86
C ILE A 451 7.64 29.86 13.99
N ALA A 452 7.09 29.38 12.87
CA ALA A 452 5.87 28.57 12.88
C ALA A 452 6.08 27.23 13.58
N GLU A 453 7.28 26.67 13.45
CA GLU A 453 7.64 25.39 14.04
C GLU A 453 7.82 25.48 15.55
N VAL A 454 8.49 26.54 16.03
CA VAL A 454 8.61 26.83 17.46
C VAL A 454 7.22 26.97 18.08
N LYS A 455 6.29 27.67 17.41
CA LYS A 455 4.89 27.81 17.88
C LYS A 455 4.17 26.46 18.02
N SER A 456 4.43 25.50 17.12
CA SER A 456 3.86 24.15 17.22
C SER A 456 4.33 23.40 18.46
N TYR A 457 5.62 23.49 18.81
CA TYR A 457 6.13 22.88 20.05
C TYR A 457 5.60 23.58 21.30
N THR A 458 5.59 24.92 21.35
CA THR A 458 5.07 25.65 22.51
C THR A 458 3.60 25.33 22.78
N ARG A 459 2.82 25.06 21.71
CA ARG A 459 1.42 24.64 21.83
C ARG A 459 1.30 23.27 22.49
N LEU A 460 2.14 22.31 22.12
CA LEU A 460 2.16 21.00 22.75
C LEU A 460 2.57 21.12 24.22
N ASP A 461 3.64 21.86 24.52
CA ASP A 461 4.12 22.06 25.89
C ASP A 461 3.01 22.64 26.78
N SER A 462 2.22 23.58 26.25
CA SER A 462 1.04 24.13 26.93
C SER A 462 -0.04 23.06 27.18
N LEU A 463 -0.31 22.17 26.22
CA LEU A 463 -1.29 21.09 26.37
C LEU A 463 -0.83 20.00 27.35
N VAL A 464 0.46 19.70 27.39
CA VAL A 464 1.05 18.75 28.35
C VAL A 464 0.90 19.28 29.78
N ILE A 465 1.17 20.57 30.00
CA ILE A 465 0.94 21.21 31.31
C ILE A 465 -0.54 21.11 31.73
N ILE A 466 -1.48 21.31 30.79
CA ILE A 466 -2.91 21.16 31.06
C ILE A 466 -3.28 19.71 31.47
N LYS A 467 -2.68 18.70 30.81
CA LYS A 467 -2.99 17.28 31.04
C LYS A 467 -2.27 16.69 32.27
N GLU A 468 -1.03 17.08 32.53
CA GLU A 468 -0.10 16.40 33.46
C GLU A 468 0.52 17.32 34.53
N GLY A 469 0.33 18.64 34.47
CA GLY A 469 0.89 19.61 35.41
C GLY A 469 0.27 19.59 36.82
N THR A 470 0.90 20.27 37.78
CA THR A 470 0.37 20.41 39.15
C THR A 470 -0.90 21.26 39.17
N GLN A 471 -1.68 21.20 40.26
CA GLN A 471 -2.95 21.95 40.37
C GLN A 471 -2.75 23.46 40.22
N GLU A 472 -1.67 24.00 40.78
CA GLU A 472 -1.26 25.41 40.67
C GLU A 472 -0.87 25.82 39.24
N GLN A 473 -0.19 24.93 38.49
CA GLN A 473 0.16 25.15 37.08
C GLN A 473 -1.06 25.09 36.15
N ARG A 474 -2.08 24.31 36.52
CA ARG A 474 -3.36 24.27 35.80
C ARG A 474 -4.23 25.49 36.09
N ASP A 475 -4.03 26.16 37.22
CA ASP A 475 -4.81 27.33 37.63
C ASP A 475 -4.32 28.64 36.99
N SER A 476 -3.03 28.75 36.64
CA SER A 476 -2.46 29.91 35.93
C SER A 476 -2.81 30.02 34.44
N LEU A 477 -3.40 28.98 33.84
CA LEU A 477 -3.67 28.88 32.39
C LEU A 477 -5.17 28.74 32.02
N LYS A 478 -6.09 28.94 32.97
CA LYS A 478 -7.54 28.75 32.73
C LYS A 478 -8.18 29.94 32.01
N VAL A 479 -8.40 29.80 30.71
CA VAL A 479 -9.51 30.47 29.99
C VAL A 479 -10.60 29.44 29.68
N SER A 480 -11.78 29.69 30.25
CA SER A 480 -13.07 28.99 30.06
C SER A 480 -13.09 27.48 30.37
N LYS A 481 -13.73 27.13 31.50
CA LYS A 481 -14.16 25.77 31.78
C LYS A 481 -15.28 25.40 30.81
N ALA A 482 -15.04 24.42 29.94
CA ALA A 482 -16.13 23.64 29.37
C ALA A 482 -16.64 22.67 30.43
N ASP A 483 -17.95 22.67 30.62
CA ASP A 483 -18.72 21.90 31.60
C ASP A 483 -18.37 20.40 31.55
N THR A 484 -17.76 19.91 32.63
CA THR A 484 -17.43 18.49 32.83
C THR A 484 -18.52 17.80 33.63
N THR A 485 -19.71 17.69 33.05
CA THR A 485 -20.82 16.87 33.57
C THR A 485 -21.16 15.69 32.65
N LYS A 486 -20.20 15.20 31.84
CA LYS A 486 -20.31 13.88 31.19
C LYS A 486 -19.35 12.88 31.81
N LYS A 487 -19.89 12.14 32.78
CA LYS A 487 -19.34 10.89 33.30
C LYS A 487 -19.00 9.95 32.13
N LYS A 488 -17.76 9.46 32.08
CA LYS A 488 -17.40 8.24 31.35
C LYS A 488 -18.15 7.07 32.01
N SER A 489 -19.13 6.49 31.32
CA SER A 489 -19.75 5.23 31.74
C SER A 489 -18.75 4.10 31.53
N GLY A 490 -18.10 3.69 32.61
CA GLY A 490 -17.41 2.41 32.70
C GLY A 490 -18.40 1.25 32.53
N GLY A 491 -17.90 0.15 31.96
CA GLY A 491 -18.69 -0.99 31.49
C GLY A 491 -19.66 -1.55 32.53
N GLY A 492 -20.93 -1.61 32.11
CA GLY A 492 -22.04 -2.18 32.86
C GLY A 492 -23.34 -1.72 32.23
N PHE A 493 -24.00 -2.63 31.50
CA PHE A 493 -25.44 -2.63 31.16
C PHE A 493 -26.15 -1.27 30.97
N GLY A 494 -25.52 -0.32 30.27
CA GLY A 494 -25.94 1.09 30.25
C GLY A 494 -26.43 1.65 28.92
N ASN A 495 -26.28 0.92 27.81
CA ASN A 495 -26.83 1.26 26.48
C ASN A 495 -27.84 0.19 25.99
N SER A 496 -28.54 -0.45 26.94
CA SER A 496 -29.22 -1.74 26.81
C SER A 496 -30.36 -1.83 25.78
N ILE A 497 -30.93 -0.72 25.32
CA ILE A 497 -31.97 -0.74 24.26
C ILE A 497 -31.33 -0.68 22.86
N GLY A 498 -30.29 0.15 22.67
CA GLY A 498 -29.60 0.27 21.38
C GLY A 498 -28.88 -1.01 20.97
N ASP A 499 -28.32 -1.71 21.95
CA ASP A 499 -27.55 -2.95 21.75
C ASP A 499 -28.42 -4.12 21.25
N ILE A 500 -29.74 -4.11 21.53
CA ILE A 500 -30.72 -5.05 20.96
C ILE A 500 -30.93 -4.77 19.46
N PHE A 501 -30.86 -3.51 19.04
CA PHE A 501 -31.01 -3.16 17.64
C PHE A 501 -29.72 -3.33 16.83
N THR A 502 -28.56 -3.11 17.45
CA THR A 502 -27.25 -3.13 16.76
C THR A 502 -26.44 -4.43 16.96
N GLY A 503 -26.97 -5.41 17.70
CA GLY A 503 -26.26 -6.63 18.07
C GLY A 503 -25.22 -6.40 19.17
N HIS A 504 -24.90 -7.44 19.93
CA HIS A 504 -23.97 -7.31 21.06
C HIS A 504 -23.18 -8.60 21.32
N THR A 505 -21.91 -8.48 21.70
CA THR A 505 -21.06 -9.62 22.11
C THR A 505 -20.82 -9.59 23.62
N PHE A 506 -21.32 -10.61 24.31
CA PHE A 506 -21.16 -10.84 25.73
C PHE A 506 -19.99 -11.81 25.97
N ARG A 507 -19.00 -11.40 26.77
CA ARG A 507 -17.99 -12.33 27.29
C ARG A 507 -18.52 -12.94 28.59
N LEU A 508 -18.57 -14.26 28.68
CA LEU A 508 -19.10 -14.98 29.85
C LEU A 508 -18.07 -15.04 31.01
N GLY A 509 -17.50 -13.88 31.37
CA GLY A 509 -16.45 -13.71 32.39
C GLY A 509 -15.15 -13.10 31.85
N LYS A 510 -14.39 -12.38 32.68
CA LYS A 510 -13.15 -11.67 32.28
C LYS A 510 -12.05 -12.59 31.73
N LYS A 511 -12.04 -13.86 32.15
CA LYS A 511 -11.08 -14.90 31.72
C LYS A 511 -11.75 -16.10 31.04
N SER A 512 -13.04 -16.02 30.74
CA SER A 512 -13.78 -17.14 30.17
C SER A 512 -13.43 -17.34 28.69
N PRO A 513 -13.21 -18.59 28.25
CA PRO A 513 -13.02 -18.90 26.83
C PRO A 513 -14.31 -18.79 26.01
N TRP A 514 -15.45 -18.55 26.67
CA TRP A 514 -16.77 -18.48 26.05
C TRP A 514 -17.20 -17.03 25.75
N GLN A 515 -17.72 -16.84 24.54
CA GLN A 515 -18.31 -15.59 24.07
C GLN A 515 -19.68 -15.88 23.48
N LEU A 516 -20.71 -15.17 23.94
CA LEU A 516 -22.06 -15.21 23.40
C LEU A 516 -22.28 -13.96 22.55
N GLU A 517 -22.60 -14.13 21.27
CA GLU A 517 -22.89 -13.06 20.33
C GLU A 517 -24.38 -13.09 20.01
N TYR A 518 -25.08 -12.00 20.29
CA TYR A 518 -26.42 -11.74 19.80
C TYR A 518 -26.33 -11.01 18.46
N VAL A 519 -26.83 -11.67 17.42
CA VAL A 519 -26.89 -11.14 16.06
C VAL A 519 -28.25 -10.48 15.87
N SER A 520 -28.24 -9.17 15.63
CA SER A 520 -29.48 -8.42 15.40
C SER A 520 -30.10 -8.81 14.04
N PRO A 521 -31.41 -9.10 14.00
CA PRO A 521 -32.11 -9.36 12.75
C PRO A 521 -32.18 -8.13 11.83
N LEU A 522 -32.00 -6.91 12.35
CA LEU A 522 -32.11 -5.68 11.56
C LEU A 522 -31.04 -5.56 10.46
N TYR A 523 -29.84 -6.12 10.67
CA TYR A 523 -28.81 -6.09 9.63
C TYR A 523 -29.12 -6.99 8.44
N GLY A 524 -30.03 -7.96 8.61
CA GLY A 524 -30.53 -8.78 7.52
C GLY A 524 -31.93 -8.40 7.06
N LEU A 525 -32.37 -7.17 7.33
CA LEU A 525 -33.59 -6.62 6.74
C LEU A 525 -33.41 -6.51 5.23
N GLN A 526 -34.27 -7.19 4.48
CA GLN A 526 -34.25 -7.21 3.03
C GLN A 526 -35.67 -7.34 2.46
N VAL A 527 -35.83 -7.00 1.19
CA VAL A 527 -37.09 -7.13 0.45
C VAL A 527 -36.87 -7.92 -0.84
N ASN A 528 -37.79 -8.84 -1.13
CA ASN A 528 -37.87 -9.52 -2.41
C ASN A 528 -39.34 -9.85 -2.77
N THR A 529 -39.60 -10.25 -4.01
CA THR A 529 -40.96 -10.46 -4.54
C THR A 529 -41.64 -11.75 -4.09
N VAL A 530 -40.91 -12.65 -3.41
CA VAL A 530 -41.38 -13.97 -2.97
C VAL A 530 -41.75 -13.96 -1.48
N GLU A 531 -40.96 -13.28 -0.65
CA GLU A 531 -41.10 -13.26 0.81
C GLU A 531 -41.58 -11.89 1.35
N GLY A 532 -41.56 -10.84 0.51
CA GLY A 532 -41.85 -9.48 0.93
C GLY A 532 -40.72 -8.92 1.79
N TRP A 533 -41.06 -8.30 2.93
CA TRP A 533 -40.07 -7.96 3.94
C TRP A 533 -39.55 -9.24 4.61
N VAL A 534 -38.25 -9.28 4.86
CA VAL A 534 -37.57 -10.40 5.51
C VAL A 534 -36.59 -9.89 6.54
N LEU A 535 -36.60 -10.50 7.72
CA LEU A 535 -35.55 -10.35 8.73
C LEU A 535 -34.69 -11.61 8.73
N ASN A 536 -33.48 -11.52 8.19
CA ASN A 536 -32.57 -12.67 8.03
C ASN A 536 -31.41 -12.64 9.04
N GLY A 537 -31.08 -13.79 9.63
CA GLY A 537 -29.84 -13.96 10.40
C GLY A 537 -29.90 -13.48 11.86
N GLY A 538 -31.08 -13.13 12.38
CA GLY A 538 -31.23 -12.84 13.81
C GLY A 538 -31.00 -14.09 14.66
N GLY A 539 -30.30 -13.99 15.78
CA GLY A 539 -30.09 -15.17 16.63
C GLY A 539 -28.88 -15.09 17.54
N LEU A 540 -28.36 -16.26 17.92
CA LEU A 540 -27.26 -16.38 18.88
C LEU A 540 -26.11 -17.19 18.28
N LYS A 541 -24.88 -16.76 18.55
CA LYS A 541 -23.67 -17.56 18.33
C LYS A 541 -22.90 -17.71 19.64
N LEU A 542 -22.63 -18.94 20.02
CA LEU A 542 -21.80 -19.27 21.18
C LEU A 542 -20.43 -19.73 20.69
N ARG A 543 -19.40 -18.94 20.97
CA ARG A 543 -18.02 -19.23 20.58
C ARG A 543 -17.19 -19.68 21.78
N TYR A 544 -16.52 -20.81 21.64
CA TYR A 544 -15.52 -21.31 22.58
C TYR A 544 -14.13 -21.24 21.96
N ARG A 545 -13.18 -20.62 22.65
CA ARG A 545 -11.76 -20.56 22.25
C ARG A 545 -10.89 -21.31 23.26
N LYS A 546 -10.37 -22.47 22.87
CA LYS A 546 -9.43 -23.22 23.71
C LYS A 546 -8.17 -22.38 23.94
N GLY A 547 -7.76 -22.16 25.19
CA GLY A 547 -6.46 -21.55 25.54
C GLY A 547 -6.37 -20.01 25.51
N ALA A 548 -7.49 -19.28 25.54
CA ALA A 548 -7.52 -17.82 25.63
C ALA A 548 -6.99 -17.28 26.98
N GLN A 549 -5.67 -17.30 27.20
CA GLN A 549 -5.04 -16.38 28.14
C GLN A 549 -4.92 -15.01 27.45
N PRO A 550 -5.24 -13.90 28.14
CA PRO A 550 -5.01 -12.57 27.60
C PRO A 550 -3.50 -12.38 27.47
N LYS A 551 -2.95 -12.44 26.26
CA LYS A 551 -1.63 -11.86 26.01
C LYS A 551 -1.77 -10.36 26.21
N LYS A 552 -1.20 -9.86 27.31
CA LYS A 552 -1.30 -8.47 27.75
C LYS A 552 -0.53 -7.46 26.87
N ASN A 553 0.00 -7.87 25.72
CA ASN A 553 0.73 -7.01 24.78
C ASN A 553 0.76 -7.67 23.39
N SER A 554 -0.34 -7.57 22.66
CA SER A 554 -0.26 -7.64 21.20
C SER A 554 -1.11 -6.52 20.65
N ASP A 555 -0.43 -5.53 20.09
CA ASP A 555 -0.96 -4.46 19.27
C ASP A 555 -2.27 -4.90 18.60
N GLU A 556 -3.35 -4.19 18.90
CA GLU A 556 -4.55 -4.24 18.08
C GLU A 556 -4.13 -3.83 16.67
N ILE A 557 -4.05 -4.83 15.79
CA ILE A 557 -3.66 -4.65 14.40
C ILE A 557 -4.80 -3.88 13.72
N HIS A 558 -4.62 -2.56 13.58
CA HIS A 558 -5.33 -1.80 12.57
C HIS A 558 -5.05 -2.42 11.20
N ILE A 559 -6.12 -2.64 10.44
CA ILE A 559 -6.07 -3.01 9.03
C ILE A 559 -5.33 -1.88 8.30
N SER A 560 -4.06 -2.13 7.97
CA SER A 560 -3.30 -1.23 7.11
C SER A 560 -3.80 -1.37 5.67
N ASN A 561 -4.00 -0.25 4.99
CA ASN A 561 -4.33 -0.13 3.55
C ASN A 561 -3.27 -0.70 2.58
N ASN A 562 -2.34 -1.55 3.04
CA ASN A 562 -1.20 -2.04 2.27
C ASN A 562 -1.32 -3.53 1.87
N GLY A 563 -2.54 -4.06 1.69
CA GLY A 563 -2.74 -5.35 1.01
C GLY A 563 -2.19 -6.60 1.71
N VAL A 564 -1.59 -6.49 2.90
CA VAL A 564 -1.11 -7.65 3.65
C VAL A 564 -2.28 -8.27 4.42
N LYS A 565 -2.90 -9.31 3.87
CA LYS A 565 -3.82 -10.19 4.63
C LYS A 565 -3.02 -10.92 5.72
N ARG A 566 -2.98 -10.37 6.94
CA ARG A 566 -2.56 -11.14 8.12
C ARG A 566 -3.68 -12.11 8.49
N ILE A 567 -3.59 -13.34 7.98
CA ILE A 567 -4.41 -14.46 8.44
C ILE A 567 -3.92 -14.81 9.85
N THR A 568 -4.73 -14.54 10.86
CA THR A 568 -4.51 -15.05 12.23
C THR A 568 -4.64 -16.57 12.18
N VAL A 569 -3.50 -17.29 12.17
CA VAL A 569 -3.48 -18.74 12.34
C VAL A 569 -3.87 -19.02 13.79
N LEU A 570 -5.09 -19.51 13.99
CA LEU A 570 -5.54 -19.99 15.29
C LEU A 570 -4.88 -21.35 15.52
N ASP A 571 -3.72 -21.37 16.19
CA ASP A 571 -3.05 -22.60 16.60
C ASP A 571 -3.91 -23.46 17.56
N GLN A 572 -4.94 -22.86 18.16
CA GLN A 572 -5.85 -23.50 19.11
C GLN A 572 -7.28 -23.56 18.55
N GLY A 573 -7.96 -24.69 18.78
CA GLY A 573 -9.29 -24.98 18.27
C GLY A 573 -10.36 -23.97 18.75
N THR A 574 -11.13 -23.43 17.81
CA THR A 574 -12.30 -22.58 18.09
C THR A 574 -13.56 -23.31 17.65
N TRP A 575 -14.51 -23.44 18.57
CA TRP A 575 -15.86 -23.93 18.29
C TRP A 575 -16.81 -22.73 18.21
N THR A 576 -17.67 -22.66 17.19
CA THR A 576 -18.77 -21.70 17.14
C THR A 576 -20.06 -22.45 16.89
N PHE A 577 -20.93 -22.45 17.89
CA PHE A 577 -22.30 -22.94 17.76
C PHE A 577 -23.17 -21.76 17.34
N SER A 578 -24.02 -21.94 16.34
CA SER A 578 -24.88 -20.89 15.81
C SER A 578 -26.32 -21.39 15.74
N GLY A 579 -27.25 -20.55 16.15
CA GLY A 579 -28.68 -20.73 15.96
C GLY A 579 -29.25 -19.42 15.43
N LEU A 580 -29.60 -19.41 14.15
CA LEU A 580 -30.04 -18.23 13.41
C LEU A 580 -31.44 -18.45 12.87
N THR A 581 -32.23 -17.38 12.84
CA THR A 581 -33.58 -17.37 12.33
C THR A 581 -33.72 -16.46 11.12
N ARG A 582 -34.71 -16.77 10.30
CA ARG A 582 -35.16 -15.93 9.20
C ARG A 582 -36.68 -15.86 9.26
N TYR A 583 -37.26 -14.67 9.26
CA TYR A 583 -38.71 -14.50 9.24
C TYR A 583 -39.15 -13.82 7.95
N SER A 584 -40.06 -14.48 7.22
CA SER A 584 -40.67 -13.99 5.98
C SER A 584 -42.05 -13.42 6.30
N PHE A 585 -42.21 -12.10 6.25
CA PHE A 585 -43.44 -11.44 6.69
C PHE A 585 -44.63 -11.74 5.80
N ALA A 586 -44.47 -11.71 4.48
CA ALA A 586 -45.60 -11.93 3.56
C ALA A 586 -46.09 -13.38 3.52
N ARG A 587 -45.24 -14.32 3.96
CA ARG A 587 -45.55 -15.75 4.04
C ARG A 587 -45.84 -16.21 5.47
N GLU A 588 -45.76 -15.30 6.45
CA GLU A 588 -45.92 -15.54 7.88
C GLU A 588 -45.12 -16.74 8.40
N LYS A 589 -43.91 -16.94 7.86
CA LYS A 589 -43.13 -18.17 8.06
C LYS A 589 -41.80 -17.90 8.74
N LEU A 590 -41.57 -18.58 9.87
CA LEU A 590 -40.30 -18.61 10.58
C LEU A 590 -39.45 -19.80 10.10
N PHE A 591 -38.22 -19.48 9.75
CA PHE A 591 -37.17 -20.41 9.37
C PHE A 591 -36.10 -20.42 10.45
N ALA A 592 -35.54 -21.59 10.74
CA ALA A 592 -34.48 -21.77 11.71
C ALA A 592 -33.35 -22.60 11.11
N THR A 593 -32.13 -22.13 11.33
CA THR A 593 -30.89 -22.80 10.91
C THR A 593 -29.96 -22.90 12.09
N GLY A 594 -29.30 -24.05 12.22
CA GLY A 594 -28.29 -24.30 13.23
C GLY A 594 -27.00 -24.77 12.60
N GLY A 595 -25.88 -24.56 13.30
CA GLY A 595 -24.60 -25.08 12.84
C GLY A 595 -23.49 -25.02 13.86
N VAL A 596 -22.45 -25.80 13.60
CA VAL A 596 -21.23 -25.90 14.40
C VAL A 596 -20.03 -25.70 13.48
N ASP A 597 -19.26 -24.64 13.75
CA ASP A 597 -17.96 -24.41 13.14
C ASP A 597 -16.85 -24.90 14.07
N TYR A 598 -15.97 -25.75 13.56
CA TYR A 598 -14.72 -26.09 14.21
C TYR A 598 -13.53 -25.65 13.37
N ALA A 599 -12.82 -24.63 13.85
CA ALA A 599 -11.62 -24.11 13.22
C ALA A 599 -10.39 -24.55 14.02
N TRP A 600 -9.42 -25.20 13.38
CA TRP A 600 -8.14 -25.56 13.99
C TRP A 600 -6.99 -25.39 13.00
N LYS A 601 -5.89 -24.80 13.45
CA LYS A 601 -4.73 -24.49 12.59
C LYS A 601 -5.17 -23.69 11.34
N ARG A 602 -5.25 -24.36 10.19
CA ARG A 602 -5.66 -23.80 8.88
C ARG A 602 -6.84 -24.55 8.27
N ASN A 603 -7.51 -25.35 9.08
CA ASN A 603 -8.64 -26.16 8.70
C ASN A 603 -9.90 -25.56 9.32
N LEU A 604 -10.99 -25.63 8.58
CA LEU A 604 -12.32 -25.24 9.00
C LEU A 604 -13.26 -26.38 8.62
N LEU A 605 -13.99 -26.89 9.60
CA LEU A 605 -15.11 -27.79 9.40
C LEU A 605 -16.38 -27.04 9.81
N ASN A 606 -17.31 -26.86 8.88
CA ASN A 606 -18.64 -26.31 9.15
C ASN A 606 -19.66 -27.43 8.99
N PHE A 607 -20.42 -27.69 10.03
CA PHE A 607 -21.63 -28.50 9.94
C PHE A 607 -22.83 -27.58 10.11
N SER A 608 -23.78 -27.59 9.18
CA SER A 608 -24.96 -26.74 9.25
C SER A 608 -26.21 -27.47 8.76
N GLY A 609 -27.37 -27.05 9.24
CA GLY A 609 -28.63 -27.59 8.77
C GLY A 609 -29.85 -26.84 9.29
N GLY A 610 -31.01 -27.28 8.83
CA GLY A 610 -32.30 -26.68 9.12
C GLY A 610 -32.97 -26.16 7.85
N LYS A 611 -33.92 -25.24 8.02
CA LYS A 611 -34.80 -24.77 6.94
C LYS A 611 -34.47 -23.32 6.60
N THR A 612 -34.25 -23.03 5.32
CA THR A 612 -33.90 -21.68 4.86
C THR A 612 -34.31 -21.43 3.41
N VAL A 613 -34.03 -20.23 2.92
CA VAL A 613 -34.22 -19.82 1.53
C VAL A 613 -32.87 -19.49 0.92
N SER A 614 -32.60 -20.00 -0.28
CA SER A 614 -31.32 -19.86 -1.00
C SER A 614 -31.56 -19.27 -2.39
N GLN A 615 -30.59 -18.50 -2.91
CA GLN A 615 -30.62 -18.07 -4.30
C GLN A 615 -30.30 -19.25 -5.22
N PHE A 616 -30.86 -19.28 -6.43
CA PHE A 616 -30.51 -20.29 -7.43
C PHE A 616 -29.01 -20.27 -7.77
N ASN A 617 -28.40 -19.08 -7.85
CA ASN A 617 -26.95 -18.95 -8.03
C ASN A 617 -26.26 -18.86 -6.66
N PRO A 618 -25.50 -19.90 -6.22
CA PRO A 618 -24.87 -19.94 -4.91
C PRO A 618 -23.75 -18.91 -4.73
N GLU A 619 -23.19 -18.35 -5.81
CA GLU A 619 -22.18 -17.29 -5.76
C GLU A 619 -22.78 -15.92 -5.37
N ASN A 620 -24.11 -15.80 -5.31
CA ASN A 620 -24.84 -14.57 -4.94
C ASN A 620 -24.36 -13.33 -5.73
N PRO A 621 -24.44 -13.33 -7.08
CA PRO A 621 -23.99 -12.20 -7.91
C PRO A 621 -24.75 -10.89 -7.62
N MET A 622 -25.95 -10.98 -7.05
CA MET A 622 -26.72 -9.85 -6.54
C MET A 622 -26.79 -9.88 -5.01
N HIS A 623 -26.34 -8.82 -4.36
CA HIS A 623 -26.43 -8.67 -2.90
C HIS A 623 -27.88 -8.38 -2.47
N PRO A 624 -28.41 -9.01 -1.41
CA PRO A 624 -29.81 -8.82 -1.00
C PRO A 624 -30.21 -7.38 -0.68
N ILE A 625 -29.33 -6.60 -0.05
CA ILE A 625 -29.58 -5.17 0.22
C ILE A 625 -29.71 -4.38 -1.10
N LEU A 626 -28.86 -4.65 -2.09
CA LEU A 626 -28.94 -3.98 -3.39
C LEU A 626 -30.22 -4.39 -4.13
N ASN A 627 -30.58 -5.67 -4.09
CA ASN A 627 -31.86 -6.15 -4.61
C ASN A 627 -33.05 -5.48 -3.93
N SER A 628 -32.97 -5.22 -2.63
CA SER A 628 -34.04 -4.53 -1.89
C SER A 628 -34.22 -3.10 -2.43
N LEU A 629 -33.12 -2.37 -2.66
CA LEU A 629 -33.17 -1.04 -3.26
C LEU A 629 -33.77 -1.07 -4.68
N THR A 630 -33.38 -2.04 -5.52
CA THR A 630 -33.92 -2.15 -6.88
C THR A 630 -35.38 -2.58 -6.89
N THR A 631 -35.79 -3.43 -5.94
CA THR A 631 -37.17 -3.89 -5.79
C THR A 631 -38.07 -2.70 -5.41
N LEU A 632 -37.69 -1.97 -4.36
CA LEU A 632 -38.47 -0.86 -3.81
C LEU A 632 -38.52 0.35 -4.76
N PHE A 633 -37.39 0.78 -5.33
CA PHE A 633 -37.32 2.05 -6.05
C PHE A 633 -37.35 1.91 -7.58
N LEU A 634 -36.97 0.76 -8.14
CA LEU A 634 -36.83 0.56 -9.58
C LEU A 634 -37.78 -0.47 -10.17
N GLU A 635 -38.63 -1.08 -9.34
CA GLU A 635 -39.56 -2.15 -9.71
C GLU A 635 -38.83 -3.33 -10.38
N ARG A 636 -37.63 -3.67 -9.86
CA ARG A 636 -36.77 -4.75 -10.36
C ARG A 636 -36.26 -5.66 -9.24
N ASN A 637 -36.71 -6.91 -9.24
CA ASN A 637 -36.20 -7.95 -8.36
C ASN A 637 -35.35 -8.95 -9.15
N PHE A 638 -34.03 -8.87 -8.99
CA PHE A 638 -33.05 -9.69 -9.70
C PHE A 638 -32.79 -11.03 -9.02
N ILE A 639 -32.88 -11.08 -7.69
CA ILE A 639 -32.66 -12.31 -6.92
C ILE A 639 -33.79 -13.31 -7.17
N LYS A 640 -33.44 -14.54 -7.53
CA LYS A 640 -34.36 -15.66 -7.70
C LYS A 640 -34.03 -16.75 -6.69
N ILE A 641 -35.03 -17.22 -5.95
CA ILE A 641 -34.83 -17.99 -4.70
C ILE A 641 -35.72 -19.22 -4.61
N TYR A 642 -35.26 -20.22 -3.86
CA TYR A 642 -36.01 -21.43 -3.53
C TYR A 642 -35.85 -21.78 -2.05
N GLU A 643 -36.78 -22.56 -1.52
CA GLU A 643 -36.74 -23.02 -0.13
C GLU A 643 -36.00 -24.36 -0.05
N LYS A 644 -35.18 -24.54 0.99
CA LYS A 644 -34.54 -25.83 1.25
C LYS A 644 -34.53 -26.20 2.72
N ASN A 645 -34.79 -27.47 3.01
CA ASN A 645 -34.47 -28.11 4.28
C ASN A 645 -33.22 -28.95 4.07
N PHE A 646 -32.13 -28.65 4.76
CA PHE A 646 -30.82 -29.19 4.40
C PHE A 646 -29.99 -29.61 5.60
N VAL A 647 -29.04 -30.50 5.33
CA VAL A 647 -27.90 -30.82 6.18
C VAL A 647 -26.66 -30.76 5.31
N ARG A 648 -25.65 -30.02 5.76
CA ARG A 648 -24.44 -29.73 5.01
C ARG A 648 -23.20 -29.84 5.87
N LEU A 649 -22.16 -30.43 5.32
CA LEU A 649 -20.82 -30.49 5.87
C LEU A 649 -19.85 -29.85 4.88
N ASP A 650 -19.18 -28.77 5.27
CA ASP A 650 -18.10 -28.16 4.50
C ASP A 650 -16.76 -28.37 5.24
N PHE A 651 -15.76 -28.84 4.51
CA PHE A 651 -14.37 -28.89 4.96
C PHE A 651 -13.53 -27.98 4.08
N LYS A 652 -12.73 -27.11 4.70
CA LYS A 652 -11.75 -26.28 4.03
C LYS A 652 -10.40 -26.45 4.71
N THR A 653 -9.36 -26.72 3.94
CA THR A 653 -7.97 -26.72 4.42
C THR A 653 -7.10 -25.90 3.49
N ASN A 654 -6.26 -25.06 4.08
CA ASN A 654 -5.26 -24.29 3.36
C ASN A 654 -3.87 -24.66 3.88
N GLN A 655 -2.93 -24.89 2.97
CA GLN A 655 -1.52 -24.91 3.32
C GLN A 655 -1.01 -23.51 3.68
N LYS A 656 0.26 -23.41 4.06
CA LYS A 656 0.88 -22.11 4.35
C LYS A 656 0.76 -21.19 3.12
N ASN A 657 0.24 -19.97 3.34
CA ASN A 657 0.05 -18.92 2.32
C ASN A 657 -0.83 -19.27 1.09
N GLU A 658 -1.86 -20.11 1.28
CA GLU A 658 -2.80 -20.44 0.19
C GLU A 658 -2.12 -21.07 -1.04
N HIS A 659 -0.91 -21.62 -0.87
CA HIS A 659 -0.17 -22.30 -1.93
C HIS A 659 -0.96 -23.50 -2.48
N PHE A 660 -1.64 -24.18 -1.57
CA PHE A 660 -2.66 -25.19 -1.86
C PHE A 660 -3.88 -24.94 -0.96
N GLU A 661 -5.06 -24.92 -1.55
CA GLU A 661 -6.33 -24.86 -0.83
C GLU A 661 -7.23 -25.98 -1.35
N LEU A 662 -7.81 -26.75 -0.43
CA LEU A 662 -8.78 -27.78 -0.72
C LEU A 662 -10.08 -27.43 -0.02
N LYS A 663 -11.18 -27.46 -0.77
CA LYS A 663 -12.54 -27.36 -0.27
C LYS A 663 -13.27 -28.64 -0.63
N ALA A 664 -13.93 -29.25 0.34
CA ALA A 664 -14.83 -30.36 0.13
C ALA A 664 -16.18 -30.01 0.76
N ASN A 665 -17.28 -30.40 0.14
CA ASN A 665 -18.60 -30.28 0.75
C ASN A 665 -19.47 -31.49 0.42
N VAL A 666 -20.39 -31.78 1.33
CA VAL A 666 -21.47 -32.75 1.16
C VAL A 666 -22.75 -32.07 1.63
N GLU A 667 -23.78 -32.05 0.80
CA GLU A 667 -25.08 -31.46 1.13
C GLU A 667 -26.18 -32.43 0.75
N TYR A 668 -27.05 -32.77 1.71
CA TYR A 668 -28.37 -33.32 1.45
C TYR A 668 -29.40 -32.21 1.64
N ALA A 669 -30.27 -32.00 0.66
CA ALA A 669 -31.30 -30.97 0.71
C ALA A 669 -32.62 -31.44 0.08
N ASP A 670 -33.72 -31.27 0.81
CA ASP A 670 -35.08 -31.29 0.27
C ASP A 670 -35.42 -29.87 -0.20
N ARG A 671 -35.63 -29.70 -1.50
CA ARG A 671 -35.71 -28.41 -2.19
C ARG A 671 -37.10 -28.20 -2.75
N GLN A 672 -37.68 -27.04 -2.46
CA GLN A 672 -39.05 -26.68 -2.82
C GLN A 672 -39.05 -25.37 -3.62
N PRO A 673 -39.78 -25.30 -4.74
CA PRO A 673 -39.89 -24.07 -5.52
C PRO A 673 -40.66 -23.01 -4.73
N LEU A 674 -40.40 -21.75 -5.05
CA LEU A 674 -41.15 -20.63 -4.51
C LEU A 674 -41.67 -19.77 -5.66
N SER A 675 -42.86 -19.21 -5.51
CA SER A 675 -43.46 -18.30 -6.49
C SER A 675 -43.54 -16.89 -5.92
N ASN A 676 -43.64 -15.90 -6.80
CA ASN A 676 -43.89 -14.52 -6.38
C ASN A 676 -45.20 -14.42 -5.60
N LEU A 677 -45.28 -13.42 -4.70
CA LEU A 677 -46.51 -13.09 -3.99
C LEU A 677 -47.61 -12.67 -4.96
N GLY A 678 -48.86 -13.06 -4.70
CA GLY A 678 -50.01 -12.66 -5.53
C GLY A 678 -50.28 -11.15 -5.55
N LYS A 679 -49.79 -10.40 -4.54
CA LYS A 679 -49.82 -8.93 -4.49
C LYS A 679 -48.43 -8.40 -4.20
N THR A 680 -47.79 -7.81 -5.20
CA THR A 680 -46.44 -7.21 -5.08
C THR A 680 -46.45 -5.68 -5.01
N ASN A 681 -47.62 -5.04 -5.18
CA ASN A 681 -47.79 -3.58 -5.13
C ASN A 681 -47.17 -2.89 -3.90
N PRO A 682 -47.21 -3.45 -2.66
CA PRO A 682 -46.60 -2.80 -1.50
C PRO A 682 -45.06 -2.67 -1.55
N TYR A 683 -44.41 -3.41 -2.45
CA TYR A 683 -42.95 -3.46 -2.57
C TYR A 683 -42.41 -2.65 -3.75
N ARG A 684 -43.25 -1.81 -4.37
CA ARG A 684 -42.88 -0.81 -5.37
C ARG A 684 -43.26 0.59 -4.87
N TRP A 685 -42.29 1.32 -4.36
CA TRP A 685 -42.49 2.69 -3.85
C TRP A 685 -42.58 3.73 -4.96
N ILE A 686 -42.10 3.39 -6.16
CA ILE A 686 -42.22 4.20 -7.37
C ILE A 686 -42.81 3.30 -8.46
N ASP A 687 -43.93 3.72 -9.05
CA ASP A 687 -44.58 3.02 -10.17
C ASP A 687 -43.96 3.50 -11.48
N TRP A 688 -43.27 2.62 -12.20
CA TRP A 688 -42.62 2.95 -13.46
C TRP A 688 -43.52 2.49 -14.62
N ASN A 689 -43.91 3.44 -15.48
CA ASN A 689 -44.74 3.14 -16.66
C ASN A 689 -44.17 1.94 -17.46
N LYS A 690 -45.04 0.95 -17.73
CA LYS A 690 -44.74 -0.29 -18.48
C LYS A 690 -43.75 -1.23 -17.80
N ARG A 691 -43.65 -1.23 -16.46
CA ARG A 691 -42.84 -2.20 -15.72
C ARG A 691 -43.70 -3.08 -14.81
N SER A 692 -43.20 -4.28 -14.58
CA SER A 692 -43.73 -5.24 -13.62
C SER A 692 -42.59 -6.14 -13.14
N PHE A 693 -42.75 -6.71 -11.95
CA PHE A 693 -41.77 -7.66 -11.42
C PHE A 693 -41.75 -8.95 -12.26
N THR A 694 -40.54 -9.44 -12.56
CA THR A 694 -40.35 -10.72 -13.26
C THR A 694 -40.65 -11.91 -12.35
N SER A 695 -41.08 -13.03 -12.94
CA SER A 695 -41.36 -14.29 -12.19
C SER A 695 -40.14 -14.74 -11.38
N ASN A 696 -40.36 -15.39 -10.24
CA ASN A 696 -39.29 -16.05 -9.49
C ASN A 696 -38.68 -17.23 -10.26
N ASP A 697 -39.40 -17.74 -11.25
CA ASP A 697 -38.92 -18.72 -12.23
C ASP A 697 -38.13 -17.97 -13.31
N PRO A 698 -36.78 -18.00 -13.28
CA PRO A 698 -35.99 -17.25 -14.25
C PRO A 698 -36.18 -17.77 -15.66
N PHE A 699 -35.97 -16.89 -16.63
CA PHE A 699 -35.82 -17.28 -18.02
C PHE A 699 -34.46 -17.95 -18.24
N ASN A 700 -34.43 -19.07 -18.97
CA ASN A 700 -33.20 -19.78 -19.31
C ASN A 700 -33.28 -20.34 -20.74
N SER A 701 -32.23 -20.11 -21.53
CA SER A 701 -32.21 -20.40 -22.97
C SER A 701 -31.97 -21.88 -23.28
N GLU A 702 -31.43 -22.67 -22.35
CA GLU A 702 -31.23 -24.12 -22.54
C GLU A 702 -32.53 -24.89 -22.34
N LEU A 703 -33.44 -24.36 -21.52
CA LEU A 703 -34.73 -24.97 -21.19
C LEU A 703 -35.89 -24.50 -22.10
N THR A 704 -35.62 -23.64 -23.09
CA THR A 704 -36.61 -23.21 -24.09
C THR A 704 -36.79 -24.24 -25.20
N ASN A 705 -37.99 -24.84 -25.29
CA ASN A 705 -38.49 -25.53 -26.48
C ASN A 705 -39.49 -24.63 -27.21
N ASP A 706 -39.17 -24.18 -28.44
CA ASP A 706 -39.98 -23.54 -29.52
C ASP A 706 -41.10 -22.52 -29.19
N SER A 707 -41.39 -22.24 -27.92
CA SER A 707 -42.27 -21.19 -27.43
C SER A 707 -41.39 -20.20 -26.67
N GLU A 708 -41.46 -18.92 -27.01
CA GLU A 708 -40.63 -17.82 -26.48
C GLU A 708 -40.82 -17.55 -24.96
N THR A 709 -41.40 -18.48 -24.20
CA THR A 709 -41.85 -18.29 -22.81
C THR A 709 -41.36 -19.37 -21.84
N ALA A 710 -40.27 -20.10 -22.11
CA ALA A 710 -39.82 -21.11 -21.15
C ALA A 710 -39.17 -20.49 -19.90
N THR A 711 -39.91 -20.58 -18.81
CA THR A 711 -39.46 -20.27 -17.45
C THR A 711 -38.98 -21.56 -16.77
N VAL A 712 -37.97 -21.46 -15.89
CA VAL A 712 -37.52 -22.59 -15.07
C VAL A 712 -38.67 -23.09 -14.19
N ASN A 713 -39.21 -24.27 -14.49
CA ASN A 713 -40.21 -24.92 -13.65
C ASN A 713 -39.55 -25.97 -12.75
N MET A 714 -39.00 -25.53 -11.61
CA MET A 714 -38.37 -26.45 -10.65
C MET A 714 -39.43 -27.26 -9.91
N GLN A 715 -39.39 -28.59 -10.04
CA GLN A 715 -40.23 -29.47 -9.22
C GLN A 715 -39.61 -29.70 -7.83
N PRO A 716 -40.44 -29.96 -6.80
CA PRO A 716 -39.96 -30.48 -5.52
C PRO A 716 -39.07 -31.72 -5.72
N HIS A 717 -37.89 -31.74 -5.11
CA HIS A 717 -36.96 -32.86 -5.23
C HIS A 717 -35.98 -32.92 -4.05
N GLN A 718 -35.43 -34.10 -3.80
CA GLN A 718 -34.31 -34.28 -2.87
C GLN A 718 -32.99 -34.32 -3.64
N ALA A 719 -31.94 -33.73 -3.07
CA ALA A 719 -30.63 -33.69 -3.70
C ALA A 719 -29.52 -34.02 -2.70
N LEU A 720 -28.79 -35.11 -2.96
CA LEU A 720 -27.50 -35.40 -2.34
C LEU A 720 -26.37 -35.01 -3.30
N THR A 721 -25.57 -34.04 -2.89
CA THR A 721 -24.46 -33.51 -3.68
C THR A 721 -23.13 -33.58 -2.93
N VAL A 722 -22.06 -33.87 -3.67
CA VAL A 722 -20.68 -33.87 -3.17
C VAL A 722 -19.85 -32.94 -4.05
N GLY A 723 -19.09 -32.04 -3.46
CA GLY A 723 -18.21 -31.11 -4.17
C GLY A 723 -16.78 -31.19 -3.66
N LEU A 724 -15.82 -31.14 -4.58
CA LEU A 724 -14.39 -31.05 -4.30
C LEU A 724 -13.81 -29.91 -5.14
N SER A 725 -13.03 -29.02 -4.54
CA SER A 725 -12.32 -27.95 -5.25
C SER A 725 -10.91 -27.80 -4.72
N ALA A 726 -9.93 -27.95 -5.60
CA ALA A 726 -8.51 -27.76 -5.32
C ALA A 726 -7.98 -26.50 -6.02
N TYR A 727 -7.17 -25.73 -5.32
CA TYR A 727 -6.50 -24.54 -5.85
C TYR A 727 -5.01 -24.63 -5.59
N TYR A 728 -4.18 -24.25 -6.58
CA TYR A 728 -2.74 -24.39 -6.51
C TYR A 728 -2.00 -23.18 -7.14
N LYS A 729 -0.92 -22.71 -6.51
CA LYS A 729 -0.08 -21.59 -7.01
C LYS A 729 1.37 -22.04 -7.29
N PRO A 730 1.73 -22.54 -8.48
CA PRO A 730 3.09 -23.01 -8.79
C PRO A 730 4.12 -21.88 -8.80
N TRP A 731 5.37 -22.17 -8.41
CA TRP A 731 6.52 -21.23 -8.48
C TRP A 731 6.39 -19.93 -7.64
N GLN A 732 5.55 -19.93 -6.62
CA GLN A 732 5.38 -18.77 -5.74
C GLN A 732 6.72 -18.40 -5.04
N LYS A 733 7.22 -17.19 -5.27
CA LYS A 733 8.41 -16.70 -4.56
C LYS A 733 8.14 -16.54 -3.06
N TYR A 734 9.22 -16.60 -2.29
CA TYR A 734 9.18 -16.50 -0.85
C TYR A 734 10.34 -15.69 -0.27
N LYS A 735 10.25 -15.49 1.04
CA LYS A 735 11.19 -14.81 1.89
C LYS A 735 11.26 -15.53 3.23
N ILE A 736 12.47 -15.76 3.73
CA ILE A 736 12.73 -16.38 5.03
C ILE A 736 13.27 -15.30 5.97
N ARG A 737 12.63 -15.15 7.13
CA ARG A 737 13.14 -14.32 8.22
C ARG A 737 13.09 -15.06 9.55
N LYS A 738 14.21 -15.18 10.25
CA LYS A 738 14.35 -15.89 11.53
C LYS A 738 13.75 -17.31 11.47
N GLY A 739 14.05 -18.05 10.41
CA GLY A 739 13.49 -19.38 10.15
C GLY A 739 12.01 -19.42 9.73
N LYS A 740 11.33 -18.26 9.60
CA LYS A 740 9.93 -18.18 9.16
C LYS A 740 9.84 -17.79 7.68
N THR A 741 9.34 -18.71 6.87
CA THR A 741 9.01 -18.44 5.45
C THR A 741 7.68 -17.69 5.30
N THR A 742 7.67 -16.66 4.45
CA THR A 742 6.53 -15.86 3.98
C THR A 742 6.56 -15.79 2.46
N PHE A 743 5.40 -15.87 1.79
CA PHE A 743 5.27 -15.95 0.33
C PHE A 743 4.60 -14.70 -0.26
N TYR A 744 4.84 -14.41 -1.55
CA TYR A 744 4.25 -13.27 -2.27
C TYR A 744 2.93 -13.67 -2.97
N ASP A 745 1.87 -12.87 -2.84
CA ASP A 745 0.50 -13.27 -3.22
C ASP A 745 0.20 -13.22 -4.73
N ASP A 746 0.80 -12.29 -5.47
CA ASP A 746 0.49 -11.96 -6.88
C ASP A 746 1.55 -12.42 -7.90
N ASP A 747 2.58 -13.17 -7.48
CA ASP A 747 3.75 -13.49 -8.30
C ASP A 747 3.62 -14.82 -9.09
N SER A 748 2.47 -15.47 -9.03
CA SER A 748 2.23 -16.81 -9.59
C SER A 748 0.79 -16.96 -10.09
N PRO A 749 0.55 -17.74 -11.16
CA PRO A 749 -0.81 -18.08 -11.58
C PRO A 749 -1.51 -18.96 -10.54
N LYS A 750 -2.81 -18.75 -10.34
CA LYS A 750 -3.66 -19.62 -9.53
C LYS A 750 -4.39 -20.59 -10.44
N LEU A 751 -4.08 -21.87 -10.29
CA LEU A 751 -4.76 -22.98 -10.95
C LEU A 751 -5.91 -23.45 -10.06
N SER A 752 -7.03 -23.85 -10.66
CA SER A 752 -8.19 -24.41 -9.96
C SER A 752 -8.72 -25.64 -10.69
N ALA A 753 -9.13 -26.66 -9.92
CA ALA A 753 -9.85 -27.82 -10.40
C ALA A 753 -11.03 -28.08 -9.46
N THR A 754 -12.22 -28.26 -10.02
CA THR A 754 -13.46 -28.49 -9.29
C THR A 754 -14.17 -29.71 -9.86
N TYR A 755 -14.69 -30.55 -8.98
CA TYR A 755 -15.54 -31.69 -9.29
C TYR A 755 -16.81 -31.60 -8.42
N ARG A 756 -17.99 -31.80 -9.01
CA ARG A 756 -19.27 -31.92 -8.29
C ARG A 756 -19.99 -33.18 -8.75
N LYS A 757 -20.64 -33.89 -7.83
CA LYS A 757 -21.41 -35.09 -8.12
C LYS A 757 -22.80 -35.00 -7.48
N GLY A 758 -23.84 -35.27 -8.25
CA GLY A 758 -25.18 -35.61 -7.77
C GLY A 758 -25.32 -37.12 -7.65
N ILE A 759 -25.83 -37.62 -6.53
CA ILE A 759 -25.93 -39.06 -6.26
C ILE A 759 -27.41 -39.46 -6.23
N LYS A 760 -27.82 -40.30 -7.17
CA LYS A 760 -29.19 -40.81 -7.26
C LYS A 760 -29.48 -41.88 -6.20
N ASN A 761 -30.73 -41.99 -5.77
CA ASN A 761 -31.29 -43.02 -4.87
C ASN A 761 -30.71 -43.06 -3.44
N ALA A 762 -29.61 -42.37 -3.15
CA ALA A 762 -29.09 -42.22 -1.80
C ALA A 762 -29.98 -41.26 -1.00
N PHE A 763 -30.56 -41.74 0.11
CA PHE A 763 -31.51 -40.98 0.94
C PHE A 763 -32.70 -40.39 0.15
N GLY A 764 -33.14 -41.05 -0.93
CA GLY A 764 -34.22 -40.55 -1.78
C GLY A 764 -33.82 -39.43 -2.75
N SER A 765 -32.53 -39.18 -2.96
CA SER A 765 -32.04 -38.15 -3.88
C SER A 765 -32.43 -38.41 -5.34
N ASP A 766 -32.95 -37.38 -6.00
CA ASP A 766 -33.40 -37.38 -7.40
C ASP A 766 -32.33 -36.92 -8.41
N VAL A 767 -31.21 -36.35 -7.93
CA VAL A 767 -30.15 -35.82 -8.79
C VAL A 767 -29.13 -36.88 -9.18
N ASP A 768 -28.67 -36.85 -10.44
CA ASP A 768 -27.66 -37.75 -10.99
C ASP A 768 -26.81 -37.00 -12.00
N PHE A 769 -25.61 -36.58 -11.57
CA PHE A 769 -24.70 -35.86 -12.45
C PHE A 769 -23.25 -35.92 -12.00
N ASP A 770 -22.33 -35.70 -12.93
CA ASP A 770 -20.90 -35.55 -12.69
C ASP A 770 -20.38 -34.32 -13.43
N PHE A 771 -19.87 -33.33 -12.70
CA PHE A 771 -19.41 -32.06 -13.24
C PHE A 771 -17.93 -31.86 -12.96
N VAL A 772 -17.16 -31.47 -13.99
CA VAL A 772 -15.75 -31.12 -13.86
C VAL A 772 -15.51 -29.71 -14.40
N GLN A 773 -14.68 -28.93 -13.72
CA GLN A 773 -14.22 -27.62 -14.16
C GLN A 773 -12.73 -27.45 -13.86
N VAL A 774 -12.01 -26.87 -14.80
CA VAL A 774 -10.62 -26.41 -14.64
C VAL A 774 -10.53 -24.92 -14.91
N GLY A 775 -9.59 -24.25 -14.27
CA GLY A 775 -9.40 -22.81 -14.45
C GLY A 775 -8.00 -22.33 -14.13
N ILE A 776 -7.66 -21.18 -14.71
CA ILE A 776 -6.42 -20.44 -14.47
C ILE A 776 -6.75 -18.96 -14.31
N SER A 777 -6.18 -18.33 -13.29
CA SER A 777 -6.20 -16.88 -13.14
C SER A 777 -4.83 -16.34 -12.78
N HIS A 778 -4.47 -15.20 -13.34
CA HIS A 778 -3.19 -14.54 -13.03
C HIS A 778 -3.28 -13.04 -13.34
N GLY A 779 -2.44 -12.25 -12.69
CA GLY A 779 -2.26 -10.85 -13.00
C GLY A 779 -0.77 -10.51 -13.01
N PHE A 780 -0.33 -9.79 -14.04
CA PHE A 780 1.07 -9.37 -14.17
C PHE A 780 1.18 -7.90 -14.55
N ASP A 781 2.27 -7.28 -14.10
CA ASP A 781 2.58 -5.89 -14.41
C ASP A 781 3.09 -5.77 -15.85
N ILE A 782 2.35 -5.06 -16.69
CA ILE A 782 2.68 -4.82 -18.10
C ILE A 782 3.42 -3.48 -18.31
N GLY A 783 3.56 -2.67 -17.26
CA GLY A 783 4.23 -1.38 -17.31
C GLY A 783 4.17 -0.64 -15.97
N ILE A 784 4.49 0.64 -15.97
CA ILE A 784 4.45 1.47 -14.77
C ILE A 784 3.01 1.52 -14.25
N ARG A 785 2.78 0.88 -13.10
CA ARG A 785 1.48 0.83 -12.39
C ARG A 785 0.31 0.40 -13.29
N SER A 786 0.60 -0.38 -14.34
CA SER A 786 -0.38 -0.94 -15.28
C SER A 786 -0.38 -2.45 -15.16
N LYS A 787 -1.56 -3.05 -15.02
CA LYS A 787 -1.74 -4.47 -14.70
C LYS A 787 -2.66 -5.12 -15.72
N LEU A 788 -2.25 -6.27 -16.24
CA LEU A 788 -3.14 -7.14 -17.01
C LEU A 788 -3.52 -8.31 -16.13
N SER A 789 -4.81 -8.48 -15.89
CA SER A 789 -5.38 -9.60 -15.15
C SER A 789 -6.27 -10.42 -16.05
N TYR A 790 -6.20 -11.75 -15.94
CA TYR A 790 -7.08 -12.65 -16.68
C TYR A 790 -7.57 -13.80 -15.81
N LYS A 791 -8.74 -14.32 -16.16
CA LYS A 791 -9.36 -15.52 -15.58
C LYS A 791 -9.99 -16.31 -16.72
N VAL A 792 -9.62 -17.57 -16.86
CA VAL A 792 -10.20 -18.49 -17.83
C VAL A 792 -10.63 -19.74 -17.10
N ALA A 793 -11.84 -20.21 -17.36
CA ALA A 793 -12.33 -21.48 -16.86
C ALA A 793 -13.13 -22.22 -17.94
N ALA A 794 -13.02 -23.54 -17.93
CA ALA A 794 -13.76 -24.43 -18.81
C ALA A 794 -14.27 -25.60 -17.97
N GLY A 795 -15.50 -26.03 -18.25
CA GLY A 795 -16.11 -27.14 -17.55
C GLY A 795 -17.20 -27.83 -18.34
N ALA A 796 -17.59 -29.01 -17.88
CA ALA A 796 -18.65 -29.79 -18.48
C ALA A 796 -19.28 -30.73 -17.45
N PHE A 797 -20.56 -31.03 -17.66
CA PHE A 797 -21.21 -32.20 -17.08
C PHE A 797 -20.82 -33.42 -17.93
N LEU A 798 -20.08 -34.35 -17.33
CA LEU A 798 -19.69 -35.65 -17.91
C LEU A 798 -20.85 -36.65 -17.86
N ASN A 799 -21.74 -36.47 -16.88
CA ASN A 799 -23.01 -37.15 -16.71
C ASN A 799 -24.02 -36.06 -16.33
N ASP A 800 -25.13 -36.02 -17.05
CA ASP A 800 -26.22 -35.05 -16.90
C ASP A 800 -27.61 -35.71 -16.88
N ASN A 801 -27.69 -37.00 -16.48
CA ASN A 801 -28.93 -37.78 -16.43
C ASN A 801 -30.09 -37.07 -15.68
N ALA A 802 -29.79 -36.41 -14.57
CA ALA A 802 -30.76 -35.63 -13.81
C ALA A 802 -30.07 -34.44 -13.12
N VAL A 803 -29.98 -33.31 -13.83
CA VAL A 803 -29.49 -32.02 -13.30
C VAL A 803 -30.66 -31.10 -13.02
N GLN A 804 -30.76 -30.59 -11.79
CA GLN A 804 -31.78 -29.61 -11.40
C GLN A 804 -31.23 -28.19 -11.53
N PHE A 805 -32.10 -27.21 -11.78
CA PHE A 805 -31.66 -25.83 -12.06
C PHE A 805 -30.72 -25.20 -11.01
N PRO A 806 -30.91 -25.39 -9.68
CA PRO A 806 -29.94 -24.91 -8.68
C PRO A 806 -28.52 -25.51 -8.81
N ASP A 807 -28.37 -26.63 -9.49
CA ASP A 807 -27.09 -27.33 -9.67
C ASP A 807 -26.41 -26.97 -11.00
N PHE A 808 -27.08 -26.23 -11.89
CA PHE A 808 -26.51 -25.75 -13.15
C PHE A 808 -25.22 -24.96 -12.92
N GLN A 809 -24.38 -24.87 -13.95
CA GLN A 809 -23.32 -23.86 -13.93
C GLN A 809 -23.95 -22.50 -14.17
N HIS A 810 -23.89 -21.63 -13.15
CA HIS A 810 -24.27 -20.24 -13.25
C HIS A 810 -23.06 -19.33 -13.47
N PHE A 811 -23.28 -18.16 -14.07
CA PHE A 811 -22.24 -17.20 -14.40
C PHE A 811 -22.44 -15.89 -13.65
N ALA A 812 -21.34 -15.20 -13.34
CA ALA A 812 -21.36 -13.92 -12.64
C ALA A 812 -21.77 -12.78 -13.57
N GLY A 813 -23.07 -12.66 -13.83
CA GLY A 813 -23.67 -11.55 -14.57
C GLY A 813 -23.88 -10.30 -13.74
N ASN A 814 -24.14 -9.17 -14.40
CA ASN A 814 -24.60 -7.95 -13.74
C ASN A 814 -25.60 -7.18 -14.62
N GLN A 815 -26.85 -7.10 -14.18
CA GLN A 815 -27.88 -6.28 -14.84
C GLN A 815 -28.12 -4.95 -14.12
N PHE A 816 -27.59 -4.80 -12.90
CA PHE A 816 -27.72 -3.58 -12.11
C PHE A 816 -26.84 -2.47 -12.68
N PHE A 817 -27.33 -1.23 -12.63
CA PHE A 817 -26.59 -0.07 -13.17
C PHE A 817 -25.31 0.24 -12.39
N PHE A 818 -25.22 -0.25 -11.16
CA PHE A 818 -24.04 -0.11 -10.32
C PHE A 818 -23.18 -1.39 -10.34
N GLN A 819 -21.93 -1.29 -10.79
CA GLN A 819 -20.96 -2.39 -10.74
C GLN A 819 -20.34 -2.50 -9.35
N TYR A 820 -20.42 -3.71 -8.77
CA TYR A 820 -19.92 -4.07 -7.46
C TYR A 820 -19.20 -5.43 -7.50
N GLY A 821 -18.18 -5.65 -6.66
CA GLY A 821 -17.47 -6.93 -6.55
C GLY A 821 -16.21 -7.05 -7.41
N ASP A 822 -15.85 -8.29 -7.80
CA ASP A 822 -14.62 -8.57 -8.55
C ASP A 822 -14.66 -7.91 -9.95
N PRO A 823 -13.77 -6.93 -10.23
CA PRO A 823 -13.75 -6.26 -11.52
C PRO A 823 -13.24 -7.15 -12.67
N VAL A 824 -12.58 -8.27 -12.40
CA VAL A 824 -12.05 -9.16 -13.45
C VAL A 824 -13.08 -10.21 -13.86
N GLY A 825 -13.60 -11.01 -12.92
CA GLY A 825 -14.41 -12.20 -13.21
C GLY A 825 -15.93 -12.01 -13.32
N THR A 826 -16.41 -10.77 -13.53
CA THR A 826 -17.86 -10.46 -13.54
C THR A 826 -18.24 -9.78 -14.85
N PHE A 827 -19.21 -10.34 -15.57
CA PHE A 827 -19.81 -9.73 -16.76
C PHE A 827 -20.60 -8.46 -16.40
N ARG A 828 -20.65 -7.47 -17.30
CA ARG A 828 -21.28 -6.15 -17.08
C ARG A 828 -22.73 -6.06 -17.56
N MET A 829 -23.17 -7.02 -18.35
CA MET A 829 -24.46 -7.01 -19.03
C MET A 829 -25.15 -8.37 -19.03
N LEU A 830 -24.39 -9.46 -18.90
CA LEU A 830 -24.92 -10.82 -18.85
C LEU A 830 -26.06 -10.93 -17.82
N ASP A 831 -27.18 -11.48 -18.27
CA ASP A 831 -28.30 -11.83 -17.41
C ASP A 831 -27.90 -12.94 -16.43
N TYR A 832 -28.35 -12.82 -15.17
CA TYR A 832 -27.93 -13.71 -14.08
C TYR A 832 -28.22 -15.19 -14.33
N TYR A 833 -29.24 -15.53 -15.12
CA TYR A 833 -29.73 -16.90 -15.27
C TYR A 833 -29.89 -17.37 -16.72
N ARG A 834 -30.02 -16.44 -17.68
CA ARG A 834 -30.33 -16.73 -19.09
C ARG A 834 -29.47 -17.81 -19.76
N TYR A 835 -28.17 -17.81 -19.49
CA TYR A 835 -27.21 -18.74 -20.11
C TYR A 835 -26.62 -19.75 -19.12
N SER A 836 -27.23 -19.91 -17.94
CA SER A 836 -26.85 -20.99 -17.03
C SER A 836 -27.03 -22.32 -17.73
N THR A 837 -26.12 -23.28 -17.55
CA THR A 837 -26.10 -24.50 -18.36
C THR A 837 -25.89 -25.77 -17.55
N SER A 838 -26.55 -26.86 -17.98
CA SER A 838 -26.31 -28.24 -17.54
C SER A 838 -25.34 -29.01 -18.44
N LYS A 839 -24.73 -28.35 -19.44
CA LYS A 839 -23.85 -28.99 -20.43
C LYS A 839 -22.39 -28.51 -20.28
N ARG A 840 -21.74 -28.15 -21.39
CA ARG A 840 -20.34 -27.68 -21.42
C ARG A 840 -20.27 -26.16 -21.50
N PHE A 841 -19.21 -25.57 -20.97
CA PHE A 841 -18.98 -24.14 -21.09
C PHE A 841 -17.49 -23.77 -21.12
N VAL A 842 -17.23 -22.59 -21.66
CA VAL A 842 -15.95 -21.87 -21.53
C VAL A 842 -16.26 -20.42 -21.16
N GLU A 843 -15.68 -19.94 -20.06
CA GLU A 843 -15.65 -18.53 -19.68
C GLU A 843 -14.23 -17.98 -19.73
N ALA A 844 -14.08 -16.77 -20.27
CA ALA A 844 -12.82 -16.05 -20.29
C ALA A 844 -13.03 -14.58 -19.98
N HIS A 845 -12.17 -14.05 -19.12
CA HIS A 845 -12.17 -12.66 -18.69
C HIS A 845 -10.75 -12.10 -18.77
N ALA A 846 -10.63 -10.88 -19.28
CA ALA A 846 -9.42 -10.10 -19.28
C ALA A 846 -9.73 -8.66 -18.85
N LEU A 847 -8.87 -8.10 -18.01
CA LEU A 847 -8.92 -6.71 -17.56
C LEU A 847 -7.52 -6.10 -17.66
N ALA A 848 -7.36 -5.13 -18.55
CA ALA A 848 -6.16 -4.32 -18.66
C ALA A 848 -6.38 -2.98 -17.93
N GLU A 849 -5.74 -2.80 -16.77
CA GLU A 849 -5.63 -1.52 -16.09
C GLU A 849 -4.43 -0.75 -16.64
N LEU A 850 -4.69 0.33 -17.37
CA LEU A 850 -3.70 1.13 -18.09
C LEU A 850 -3.58 2.52 -17.47
N ARG A 851 -2.33 2.95 -17.27
CA ARG A 851 -1.99 4.31 -16.80
C ARG A 851 -1.68 5.29 -17.93
N LYS A 852 -1.56 4.78 -19.16
CA LYS A 852 -1.29 5.55 -20.37
C LYS A 852 -1.92 4.84 -21.57
N PHE A 853 -3.09 5.29 -22.01
CA PHE A 853 -3.76 4.74 -23.19
C PHE A 853 -4.36 5.80 -24.10
N LEU A 854 -5.60 6.27 -23.85
CA LEU A 854 -6.28 7.29 -24.65
C LEU A 854 -6.33 8.61 -23.89
N LEU A 855 -7.21 8.72 -22.89
CA LEU A 855 -7.41 9.96 -22.13
C LEU A 855 -6.24 10.27 -21.20
N THR A 856 -5.63 9.23 -20.63
CA THR A 856 -4.42 9.34 -19.82
C THR A 856 -3.17 9.62 -20.65
N GLN A 857 -3.27 9.92 -21.95
CA GLN A 857 -2.19 10.62 -22.67
C GLN A 857 -2.06 12.07 -22.21
N ILE A 858 -3.15 12.68 -21.77
CA ILE A 858 -3.16 14.00 -21.17
C ILE A 858 -2.57 13.92 -19.76
N THR A 859 -1.54 14.72 -19.48
CA THR A 859 -0.77 14.68 -18.23
C THR A 859 -1.64 14.86 -16.99
N TRP A 860 -2.68 15.70 -17.06
CA TRP A 860 -3.56 15.98 -15.94
C TRP A 860 -4.26 14.72 -15.38
N PHE A 861 -4.78 13.85 -16.26
CA PHE A 861 -5.40 12.58 -15.84
C PHE A 861 -4.41 11.66 -15.13
N ARG A 862 -3.14 11.60 -15.59
CA ARG A 862 -2.09 10.80 -14.95
C ARG A 862 -1.68 11.34 -13.59
N VAL A 863 -1.59 12.66 -13.45
CA VAL A 863 -1.23 13.33 -12.19
C VAL A 863 -2.32 13.15 -11.13
N LEU A 864 -3.59 13.14 -11.52
CA LEU A 864 -4.73 12.87 -10.64
C LEU A 864 -4.88 11.39 -10.25
N GLY A 865 -4.10 10.50 -10.86
CA GLY A 865 -4.13 9.07 -10.58
C GLY A 865 -5.30 8.31 -11.22
N ILE A 866 -5.96 8.90 -12.24
CA ILE A 866 -7.04 8.25 -12.99
C ILE A 866 -6.47 7.08 -13.79
N LYS A 867 -7.19 5.95 -13.80
CA LYS A 867 -6.82 4.77 -14.59
C LYS A 867 -7.84 4.52 -15.68
N GLU A 868 -7.35 4.09 -16.84
CA GLU A 868 -8.19 3.58 -17.92
C GLU A 868 -8.21 2.07 -17.85
N ASN A 869 -9.38 1.46 -17.90
CA ASN A 869 -9.52 0.02 -17.91
C ASN A 869 -10.15 -0.42 -19.22
N PHE A 870 -9.57 -1.44 -19.84
CA PHE A 870 -10.19 -2.15 -20.94
C PHE A 870 -10.51 -3.56 -20.47
N PHE A 871 -11.73 -4.02 -20.71
CA PHE A 871 -12.12 -5.38 -20.35
C PHE A 871 -12.72 -6.12 -21.55
N ALA A 872 -12.47 -7.42 -21.53
CA ALA A 872 -13.06 -8.37 -22.47
C ALA A 872 -13.59 -9.55 -21.67
N HIS A 873 -14.85 -9.91 -21.91
CA HIS A 873 -15.48 -11.07 -21.33
C HIS A 873 -16.06 -11.93 -22.45
N TYR A 874 -16.00 -13.24 -22.29
CA TYR A 874 -16.46 -14.21 -23.27
C TYR A 874 -17.09 -15.39 -22.57
N LEU A 875 -18.25 -15.81 -23.06
CA LEU A 875 -18.99 -16.96 -22.58
C LEU A 875 -19.47 -17.80 -23.78
N ALA A 876 -18.97 -19.02 -23.87
CA ALA A 876 -19.48 -20.03 -24.77
C ALA A 876 -20.20 -21.11 -23.96
N THR A 877 -21.51 -21.24 -24.18
CA THR A 877 -22.34 -22.40 -23.85
C THR A 877 -23.04 -22.85 -25.14
N PRO A 878 -23.66 -24.05 -25.20
CA PRO A 878 -24.42 -24.48 -26.37
C PRO A 878 -25.46 -23.45 -26.81
N ASP A 879 -26.05 -22.71 -25.87
CA ASP A 879 -27.17 -21.80 -26.10
C ASP A 879 -26.78 -20.30 -26.02
N SER A 880 -25.54 -19.97 -25.64
CA SER A 880 -25.10 -18.56 -25.53
C SER A 880 -24.81 -17.88 -26.87
N ASN A 881 -24.72 -18.67 -27.95
CA ASN A 881 -24.28 -18.21 -29.27
C ASN A 881 -22.96 -17.40 -29.19
N ASN A 882 -21.96 -17.86 -28.43
CA ASN A 882 -20.69 -17.15 -28.24
C ASN A 882 -20.88 -15.70 -27.76
N TYR A 883 -21.49 -15.54 -26.59
CA TYR A 883 -21.68 -14.25 -25.95
C TYR A 883 -20.34 -13.58 -25.61
N GLY A 884 -20.20 -12.31 -25.95
CA GLY A 884 -19.01 -11.51 -25.66
C GLY A 884 -19.36 -10.13 -25.14
N GLU A 885 -18.49 -9.58 -24.29
CA GLU A 885 -18.54 -8.18 -23.87
C GLU A 885 -17.19 -7.52 -24.06
N LEU A 886 -17.20 -6.28 -24.56
CA LEU A 886 -16.03 -5.43 -24.64
C LEU A 886 -16.37 -4.07 -24.09
N GLY A 887 -15.51 -3.54 -23.22
CA GLY A 887 -15.79 -2.23 -22.65
C GLY A 887 -14.57 -1.49 -22.16
N TYR A 888 -14.83 -0.22 -21.87
CA TYR A 888 -13.86 0.77 -21.46
C TYR A 888 -14.36 1.46 -20.19
N ALA A 889 -13.50 1.62 -19.21
CA ALA A 889 -13.85 2.25 -17.94
C ALA A 889 -12.79 3.25 -17.47
N LEU A 890 -13.24 4.23 -16.72
CA LEU A 890 -12.41 5.20 -16.01
C LEU A 890 -12.58 5.00 -14.51
N ASP A 891 -11.49 4.66 -13.83
CA ASP A 891 -11.45 4.64 -12.38
C ASP A 891 -10.95 5.98 -11.86
N VAL A 892 -11.80 6.63 -11.06
CA VAL A 892 -11.57 7.95 -10.45
C VAL A 892 -11.70 7.80 -8.94
N GLY A 893 -10.71 8.25 -8.17
CA GLY A 893 -10.76 8.21 -6.70
C GLY A 893 -9.79 7.22 -6.06
N ILE A 894 -9.32 7.54 -4.85
CA ILE A 894 -8.46 6.67 -4.02
C ILE A 894 -9.17 6.16 -2.76
N ARG A 895 -10.06 6.98 -2.18
CA ARG A 895 -10.84 6.64 -0.97
C ARG A 895 -12.22 6.06 -1.28
N PHE A 896 -12.82 6.53 -2.37
CA PHE A 896 -14.06 6.00 -2.97
C PHE A 896 -13.84 5.92 -4.48
N PRO A 897 -13.08 4.93 -4.98
CA PRO A 897 -12.91 4.76 -6.42
C PRO A 897 -14.29 4.55 -7.06
N PHE A 898 -14.76 5.58 -7.76
CA PHE A 898 -15.88 5.49 -8.67
C PHE A 898 -15.36 5.01 -10.01
N ARG A 899 -16.11 4.10 -10.62
CA ARG A 899 -15.89 3.64 -11.96
C ARG A 899 -16.99 4.19 -12.84
N VAL A 900 -16.63 4.80 -13.95
CA VAL A 900 -17.58 5.09 -15.04
C VAL A 900 -17.18 4.19 -16.19
N GLU A 901 -18.09 3.34 -16.65
CA GLU A 901 -17.79 2.36 -17.70
C GLU A 901 -18.83 2.34 -18.80
N VAL A 902 -18.36 2.08 -20.02
CA VAL A 902 -19.19 1.77 -21.18
C VAL A 902 -18.90 0.33 -21.59
N ALA A 903 -19.95 -0.47 -21.73
CA ALA A 903 -19.88 -1.87 -22.09
C ALA A 903 -20.70 -2.14 -23.36
N ASN A 904 -20.15 -2.91 -24.28
CA ASN A 904 -20.82 -3.37 -25.49
C ASN A 904 -20.96 -4.89 -25.42
N SER A 905 -22.15 -5.38 -25.78
CA SER A 905 -22.44 -6.82 -25.84
C SER A 905 -22.52 -7.31 -27.28
N PHE A 906 -22.10 -8.56 -27.48
CA PHE A 906 -22.07 -9.27 -28.75
C PHE A 906 -22.65 -10.67 -28.56
N GLU A 907 -23.48 -11.12 -29.49
CA GLU A 907 -23.96 -12.51 -29.59
C GLU A 907 -23.80 -12.95 -31.05
N GLY A 908 -23.22 -14.12 -31.27
CA GLY A 908 -22.89 -14.64 -32.59
C GLY A 908 -21.88 -13.75 -33.32
N PHE A 909 -20.97 -13.11 -32.58
CA PHE A 909 -20.06 -12.06 -33.06
C PHE A 909 -20.75 -10.83 -33.68
N LYS A 910 -22.06 -10.67 -33.48
CA LYS A 910 -22.82 -9.50 -33.92
C LYS A 910 -23.10 -8.59 -32.73
N TYR A 911 -22.91 -7.29 -32.93
CA TYR A 911 -23.24 -6.26 -31.93
C TYR A 911 -24.72 -6.36 -31.54
N LYS A 912 -25.01 -6.22 -30.25
CA LYS A 912 -26.38 -6.19 -29.72
C LYS A 912 -26.76 -4.82 -29.19
N HIS A 913 -26.10 -4.37 -28.13
CA HIS A 913 -26.36 -3.06 -27.53
C HIS A 913 -25.22 -2.60 -26.61
N THR A 914 -25.24 -1.31 -26.28
CA THR A 914 -24.29 -0.62 -25.41
C THR A 914 -24.97 -0.16 -24.12
N VAL A 915 -24.29 -0.25 -22.98
CA VAL A 915 -24.75 0.32 -21.70
C VAL A 915 -23.67 1.19 -21.07
N PHE A 916 -24.13 2.20 -20.33
CA PHE A 916 -23.29 2.98 -19.42
C PHE A 916 -23.56 2.52 -17.99
N ARG A 917 -22.50 2.25 -17.23
CA ARG A 917 -22.59 1.88 -15.82
C ARG A 917 -21.74 2.82 -14.98
N ILE A 918 -22.15 2.93 -13.73
CA ILE A 918 -21.35 3.52 -12.67
C ILE A 918 -20.97 2.37 -11.74
N GLY A 919 -19.87 2.44 -11.03
CA GLY A 919 -19.50 1.36 -10.12
C GLY A 919 -18.48 1.79 -9.12
N THR A 920 -17.99 0.82 -8.36
CA THR A 920 -16.86 1.01 -7.47
C THR A 920 -15.96 -0.21 -7.48
N THR A 921 -14.65 0.03 -7.37
CA THR A 921 -13.67 -1.04 -7.16
C THR A 921 -13.48 -1.38 -5.68
N MET A 922 -14.25 -0.72 -4.78
CA MET A 922 -14.25 -1.05 -3.36
C MET A 922 -15.08 -2.30 -3.07
N ASN A 923 -14.49 -3.24 -2.36
CA ASN A 923 -15.23 -4.30 -1.68
C ASN A 923 -15.82 -3.74 -0.37
N PHE A 924 -17.04 -3.22 -0.42
CA PHE A 924 -17.78 -2.82 0.76
C PHE A 924 -18.34 -4.06 1.47
N SER A 925 -17.77 -4.43 2.62
CA SER A 925 -18.41 -5.41 3.51
C SER A 925 -19.66 -4.79 4.15
N LEU A 926 -20.76 -4.71 3.40
CA LEU A 926 -22.09 -4.38 3.91
C LEU A 926 -22.58 -5.57 4.74
N GLY A 927 -22.50 -5.48 6.07
CA GLY A 927 -23.15 -6.45 6.97
C GLY A 927 -22.26 -7.49 7.67
N LYS A 928 -20.92 -7.40 7.62
CA LYS A 928 -20.06 -8.08 8.61
C LYS A 928 -19.51 -7.07 9.60
N LYS A 929 -20.08 -7.03 10.80
CA LYS A 929 -19.34 -6.68 12.02
C LYS A 929 -18.97 -7.98 12.73
#